data_AF-A0A949EH07-F1
#
_entry.id   AF-A0A949EH07-F1
#
_cell.length_a   1.000
_cell.length_b   1.000
_cell.length_c   1.000
_cell.angle_alpha   90.00
_cell.angle_beta   90.00
_cell.angle_gamma   90.00
#
_symmetry.space_group_name_H-M   'P 1'
#
loop_
_entity.id
_entity.type
_entity.pdbx_description
1 polymer ?
#
loop_
_entity_poly.entity_id
_entity_poly.type
_entity_poly.pdbx_seq_one_letter_code
_entity_poly.pdbx_strand_id
1 'polypeptide(L)'
;MNSEDKVATFFKKIVEHKTKADLRPEGVLSEANVQNNEQAVEEKLQLTEPIYSNNIPSFLKNEKLRLVIFGGKGGTGKTTSSCATAMYLARKYPGKRFLVASSDPAHSLADSFDSSVNSFITPVEGVGNLFAIEMNPAILLEKFKKRYKFSIANFSNMSFSTDQIDIRDFLGFKLPGMQEMMILLEIVNLLKFGIFRPYEYDLVIWDTAPTGHTLRLLELPDKVLKWIELFETSFLRYRRFSTGVATLGFKIPGRMPPKGNVRTFLDTLSKDLEKIRTILRDEGKCEFIPVTIPEELSIAETERLLATLGEEDIPVRNIIVNRLQKDKGCAFCSARREGQETYLREIDGKFGSCNLLRLPVFSNEVRGNDGLLRFGDFLSGDGSQYSVPQSTSRPLRDEDNFQPGMLREVLNKDLQFIIFGGKGGVGKTTVSAATALSIARHNPDKKVLVFSTDPAHSLADSFATSIGDKVTPIETESLQDASQGNLYALEIDGRGLYRNFKKEYKLNIENAFKKWQASYLAGGRKWKMDFDEKVMVEFVDTYPPGLEEVLALEKIMGFIKNRDFDIYIFDTAPTGHLLELLKFPELVREWLRVTYRAILRYHREVPVDNIEVLAKKILTSQETVQKMHSLLTDPQKSEFIAVTIPEAMGMLETEDLLLSMKDLGIPCSHVVVNMVIPATDCDFCRSKRNEQIGYIHQIHEKREFKRYEIAKVPLYPHEIRGIDNLMKLSRFIYEKDQMCFNRST
;
A
#
# COMPACT_ATOMS: atom_id res chain seq x y z
N MET A 1 27.11 5.30 -11.25
CA MET A 1 25.95 5.11 -12.15
C MET A 1 24.75 5.71 -11.47
N ASN A 2 24.10 6.68 -12.11
CA ASN A 2 22.85 7.25 -11.62
C ASN A 2 21.74 6.19 -11.72
N SER A 3 20.62 6.40 -11.03
CA SER A 3 19.47 5.47 -11.02
C SER A 3 18.93 5.18 -12.43
N GLU A 4 18.91 6.17 -13.31
CA GLU A 4 18.49 6.02 -14.71
C GLU A 4 19.39 5.06 -15.50
N ASP A 5 20.72 5.10 -15.30
CA ASP A 5 21.65 4.19 -15.96
C ASP A 5 21.43 2.73 -15.51
N LYS A 6 21.04 2.53 -14.24
CA LYS A 6 20.78 1.20 -13.69
C LYS A 6 19.48 0.60 -14.23
N VAL A 7 18.42 1.41 -14.33
CA VAL A 7 17.15 1.01 -14.95
C VAL A 7 17.36 0.66 -16.43
N ALA A 8 18.10 1.48 -17.18
CA ALA A 8 18.44 1.18 -18.57
C ALA A 8 19.26 -0.12 -18.70
N THR A 9 20.21 -0.35 -17.78
CA THR A 9 21.03 -1.58 -17.73
C THR A 9 20.19 -2.82 -17.38
N PHE A 10 19.18 -2.67 -16.51
CA PHE A 10 18.24 -3.74 -16.16
C PHE A 10 17.38 -4.15 -17.36
N PHE A 11 16.77 -3.18 -18.05
CA PHE A 11 16.03 -3.46 -19.30
C PHE A 11 16.93 -4.08 -20.37
N LYS A 12 18.20 -3.64 -20.45
CA LYS A 12 19.19 -4.21 -21.37
C LYS A 12 19.55 -5.66 -21.04
N LYS A 13 19.69 -6.03 -19.77
CA LYS A 13 19.91 -7.42 -19.33
C LYS A 13 18.72 -8.34 -19.65
N ILE A 14 17.49 -7.82 -19.53
CA ILE A 14 16.27 -8.57 -19.91
C ILE A 14 16.24 -8.80 -21.42
N VAL A 15 16.63 -7.80 -22.23
CA VAL A 15 16.70 -7.91 -23.70
C VAL A 15 17.82 -8.84 -24.16
N GLU A 16 19.01 -8.79 -23.53
CA GLU A 16 20.15 -9.66 -23.86
C GLU A 16 19.89 -11.15 -23.55
N HIS A 17 18.95 -11.46 -22.65
CA HIS A 17 18.52 -12.83 -22.41
C HIS A 17 17.62 -13.38 -23.54
N LYS A 18 16.93 -12.51 -24.28
CA LYS A 18 16.06 -12.86 -25.43
C LYS A 18 16.88 -13.16 -26.69
N THR A 19 18.01 -12.47 -26.89
CA THR A 19 18.86 -12.62 -28.09
C THR A 19 19.79 -13.83 -28.08
N LYS A 20 19.91 -14.57 -26.97
CA LYS A 20 20.68 -15.83 -26.92
C LYS A 20 19.89 -17.08 -27.37
N ALA A 21 18.60 -16.95 -27.69
CA ALA A 21 17.77 -18.09 -28.09
C ALA A 21 17.54 -18.24 -29.60
N ASP A 22 17.79 -17.22 -30.44
CA ASP A 22 17.63 -17.33 -31.90
C ASP A 22 18.64 -16.44 -32.63
N LEU A 23 19.58 -17.07 -33.36
CA LEU A 23 20.46 -16.39 -34.30
C LEU A 23 20.31 -17.03 -35.69
N ARG A 24 19.77 -16.26 -36.65
CA ARG A 24 20.22 -16.24 -38.04
C ARG A 24 20.29 -14.78 -38.53
N PRO A 25 21.33 -14.38 -39.27
CA PRO A 25 21.53 -12.99 -39.66
C PRO A 25 21.13 -12.72 -41.11
N GLU A 26 20.15 -11.86 -41.33
CA GLU A 26 19.91 -11.12 -42.58
C GLU A 26 19.29 -9.78 -42.16
N GLY A 27 19.57 -8.59 -42.67
CA GLY A 27 20.35 -8.07 -43.79
C GLY A 27 19.99 -6.57 -43.81
N VAL A 28 20.93 -5.69 -44.17
CA VAL A 28 20.81 -4.22 -44.11
C VAL A 28 19.60 -3.72 -44.93
N LEU A 29 18.72 -2.91 -44.34
CA LEU A 29 17.58 -2.27 -45.04
C LEU A 29 17.79 -0.75 -45.17
N SER A 30 17.66 -0.27 -46.41
CA SER A 30 17.72 1.13 -46.85
C SER A 30 16.36 1.83 -46.78
N GLU A 31 16.38 3.17 -46.79
CA GLU A 31 15.28 4.12 -46.52
C GLU A 31 14.08 4.11 -47.51
N ALA A 32 13.92 3.10 -48.37
CA ALA A 32 12.86 3.07 -49.39
C ALA A 32 11.60 2.25 -49.01
N ASN A 33 11.50 1.71 -47.79
CA ASN A 33 10.39 0.83 -47.37
C ASN A 33 9.37 1.46 -46.40
N VAL A 34 9.36 2.78 -46.24
CA VAL A 34 8.51 3.45 -45.23
C VAL A 34 7.03 3.52 -45.65
N GLN A 35 6.69 3.54 -46.95
CA GLN A 35 5.29 3.71 -47.39
C GLN A 35 4.50 2.41 -47.59
N ASN A 36 5.16 1.26 -47.79
CA ASN A 36 4.46 -0.04 -47.89
C ASN A 36 4.19 -0.69 -46.53
N ASN A 37 4.65 -0.08 -45.43
CA ASN A 37 4.46 -0.60 -44.08
C ASN A 37 3.19 -0.06 -43.40
N GLU A 38 2.62 1.06 -43.82
CA GLU A 38 1.40 1.61 -43.20
C GLU A 38 0.16 0.76 -43.51
N GLN A 39 0.00 0.30 -44.76
CA GLN A 39 -1.07 -0.64 -45.13
C GLN A 39 -0.83 -2.07 -44.58
N ALA A 40 0.42 -2.52 -44.48
CA ALA A 40 0.74 -3.82 -43.89
C ALA A 40 0.59 -3.84 -42.35
N VAL A 41 0.63 -2.67 -41.71
CA VAL A 41 0.33 -2.49 -40.27
C VAL A 41 -1.19 -2.41 -40.04
N GLU A 42 -1.97 -1.79 -40.93
CA GLU A 42 -3.43 -1.81 -40.83
C GLU A 42 -4.05 -3.20 -41.08
N GLU A 43 -3.53 -4.00 -42.03
CA GLU A 43 -4.06 -5.35 -42.28
C GLU A 43 -3.62 -6.41 -41.24
N LYS A 44 -2.54 -6.17 -40.48
CA LYS A 44 -2.12 -7.05 -39.35
C LYS A 44 -2.82 -6.74 -38.03
N LEU A 45 -3.68 -5.72 -37.98
CA LEU A 45 -4.39 -5.26 -36.77
C LEU A 45 -5.86 -5.69 -36.70
N GLN A 46 -6.25 -6.75 -37.44
CA GLN A 46 -7.44 -7.52 -37.06
C GLN A 46 -7.11 -8.37 -35.83
N LEU A 47 -7.29 -7.80 -34.64
CA LEU A 47 -7.24 -8.47 -33.33
C LEU A 47 -8.28 -9.61 -33.27
N THR A 48 -7.92 -10.74 -33.87
CA THR A 48 -8.67 -12.01 -33.82
C THR A 48 -7.89 -13.10 -33.08
N GLU A 49 -6.70 -12.81 -32.57
CA GLU A 49 -5.98 -13.72 -31.67
C GLU A 49 -6.57 -13.68 -30.26
N PRO A 50 -6.67 -14.83 -29.57
CA PRO A 50 -7.21 -14.86 -28.22
C PRO A 50 -6.36 -13.99 -27.30
N ILE A 51 -7.01 -13.01 -26.67
CA ILE A 51 -6.45 -12.08 -25.68
C ILE A 51 -5.81 -12.82 -24.47
N TYR A 52 -5.99 -14.14 -24.37
CA TYR A 52 -5.55 -14.98 -23.26
C TYR A 52 -4.31 -15.79 -23.67
N SER A 53 -3.27 -15.78 -22.82
CA SER A 53 -2.01 -16.47 -23.10
C SER A 53 -2.22 -17.98 -23.20
N ASN A 54 -1.89 -18.58 -24.34
CA ASN A 54 -1.96 -20.04 -24.55
C ASN A 54 -0.77 -20.81 -23.96
N ASN A 55 0.16 -20.14 -23.26
CA ASN A 55 1.35 -20.75 -22.67
C ASN A 55 1.27 -20.77 -21.14
N ILE A 56 1.33 -21.97 -20.56
CA ILE A 56 1.42 -22.15 -19.10
C ILE A 56 2.63 -21.34 -18.55
N PRO A 57 2.42 -20.44 -17.58
CA PRO A 57 3.45 -19.58 -16.99
C PRO A 57 4.65 -20.33 -16.41
N SER A 58 5.84 -19.70 -16.41
CA SER A 58 7.08 -20.34 -15.92
C SER A 58 7.00 -20.73 -14.44
N PHE A 59 6.41 -19.88 -13.60
CA PHE A 59 6.31 -20.14 -12.16
C PHE A 59 5.40 -21.33 -11.81
N LEU A 60 4.49 -21.72 -12.71
CA LEU A 60 3.66 -22.92 -12.54
C LEU A 60 4.38 -24.22 -12.94
N LYS A 61 5.50 -24.12 -13.66
CA LYS A 61 6.30 -25.28 -14.12
C LYS A 61 7.59 -25.46 -13.35
N ASN A 62 8.16 -24.38 -12.80
CA ASN A 62 9.46 -24.42 -12.17
C ASN A 62 9.40 -25.08 -10.80
N GLU A 63 9.71 -26.38 -10.76
CA GLU A 63 9.72 -27.17 -9.52
C GLU A 63 10.82 -26.79 -8.53
N LYS A 64 11.80 -25.97 -8.94
CA LYS A 64 12.87 -25.49 -8.05
C LYS A 64 12.45 -24.27 -7.23
N LEU A 65 11.34 -23.63 -7.58
CA LEU A 65 10.82 -22.50 -6.82
C LEU A 65 10.50 -22.92 -5.39
N ARG A 66 10.93 -22.08 -4.46
CA ARG A 66 10.73 -22.20 -3.02
C ARG A 66 9.83 -21.09 -2.49
N LEU A 67 9.83 -19.94 -3.18
CA LEU A 67 9.05 -18.77 -2.85
C LEU A 67 8.47 -18.17 -4.13
N VAL A 68 7.15 -17.92 -4.16
CA VAL A 68 6.50 -17.09 -5.19
C VAL A 68 5.78 -15.97 -4.47
N ILE A 69 6.01 -14.73 -4.90
CA ILE A 69 5.50 -13.53 -4.22
C ILE A 69 4.51 -12.84 -5.15
N PHE A 70 3.31 -12.51 -4.67
CA PHE A 70 2.32 -11.74 -5.40
C PHE A 70 2.22 -10.34 -4.82
N GLY A 71 2.45 -9.31 -5.66
CA GLY A 71 2.49 -7.91 -5.23
C GLY A 71 1.84 -6.97 -6.24
N GLY A 72 1.53 -5.74 -5.82
CA GLY A 72 0.79 -4.77 -6.64
C GLY A 72 -0.22 -3.94 -5.85
N LYS A 73 -0.88 -3.01 -6.55
CA LYS A 73 -1.87 -2.07 -5.98
C LYS A 73 -2.99 -2.84 -5.24
N GLY A 74 -3.56 -2.22 -4.20
CA GLY A 74 -4.75 -2.78 -3.52
C GLY A 74 -5.90 -2.98 -4.51
N GLY A 75 -6.61 -4.12 -4.44
CA GLY A 75 -7.76 -4.41 -5.30
C GLY A 75 -7.45 -5.01 -6.68
N THR A 76 -6.17 -5.19 -7.08
CA THR A 76 -5.82 -5.79 -8.38
C THR A 76 -6.05 -7.30 -8.47
N GLY A 77 -6.32 -7.98 -7.35
CA GLY A 77 -6.57 -9.43 -7.29
C GLY A 77 -5.33 -10.27 -6.94
N LYS A 78 -4.40 -9.73 -6.14
CA LYS A 78 -3.22 -10.45 -5.61
C LYS A 78 -3.61 -11.72 -4.84
N THR A 79 -4.48 -11.57 -3.84
CA THR A 79 -4.95 -12.68 -2.99
C THR A 79 -5.65 -13.76 -3.81
N THR A 80 -6.53 -13.35 -4.73
CA THR A 80 -7.19 -14.28 -5.66
C THR A 80 -6.16 -15.04 -6.50
N SER A 81 -5.18 -14.34 -7.06
CA SER A 81 -4.14 -14.94 -7.92
C SER A 81 -3.23 -15.88 -7.13
N SER A 82 -2.87 -15.53 -5.89
CA SER A 82 -2.02 -16.34 -5.02
C SER A 82 -2.76 -17.61 -4.56
N CYS A 83 -4.01 -17.49 -4.13
CA CYS A 83 -4.85 -18.62 -3.73
C CYS A 83 -5.15 -19.55 -4.92
N ALA A 84 -5.50 -18.99 -6.09
CA ALA A 84 -5.78 -19.76 -7.29
C ALA A 84 -4.53 -20.50 -7.81
N THR A 85 -3.36 -19.86 -7.74
CA THR A 85 -2.07 -20.50 -8.03
C THR A 85 -1.85 -21.70 -7.11
N ALA A 86 -2.10 -21.53 -5.81
CA ALA A 86 -1.92 -22.59 -4.82
C ALA A 86 -2.88 -23.76 -5.06
N MET A 87 -4.16 -23.48 -5.33
CA MET A 87 -5.17 -24.48 -5.66
C MET A 87 -4.79 -25.27 -6.93
N TYR A 88 -4.37 -24.58 -7.98
CA TYR A 88 -3.93 -25.21 -9.23
C TYR A 88 -2.74 -26.14 -8.99
N LEU A 89 -1.71 -25.66 -8.28
CA LEU A 89 -0.50 -26.45 -8.01
C LEU A 89 -0.78 -27.63 -7.07
N ALA A 90 -1.61 -27.44 -6.04
CA ALA A 90 -2.02 -28.49 -5.12
C ALA A 90 -2.74 -29.63 -5.85
N ARG A 91 -3.67 -29.29 -6.77
CA ARG A 91 -4.37 -30.26 -7.63
C ARG A 91 -3.41 -30.95 -8.59
N LYS A 92 -2.49 -30.21 -9.21
CA LYS A 92 -1.55 -30.73 -10.22
C LYS A 92 -0.45 -31.61 -9.62
N TYR A 93 -0.03 -31.34 -8.39
CA TYR A 93 1.06 -32.05 -7.72
C TYR A 93 0.63 -32.58 -6.34
N PRO A 94 -0.19 -33.64 -6.27
CA PRO A 94 -0.71 -34.18 -5.00
C PRO A 94 0.37 -34.64 -4.01
N GLY A 95 1.57 -34.98 -4.50
CA GLY A 95 2.72 -35.40 -3.68
C GLY A 95 3.52 -34.24 -3.05
N LYS A 96 3.25 -33.00 -3.45
CA LYS A 96 3.92 -31.78 -2.95
C LYS A 96 3.03 -31.05 -1.95
N ARG A 97 3.64 -30.31 -1.02
CA ARG A 97 2.96 -29.48 -0.01
C ARG A 97 3.13 -28.01 -0.31
N PHE A 98 2.02 -27.27 -0.27
CA PHE A 98 1.98 -25.85 -0.60
C PHE A 98 1.49 -25.05 0.61
N LEU A 99 2.09 -23.88 0.83
CA LEU A 99 1.65 -22.95 1.87
C LEU A 99 1.34 -21.59 1.24
N VAL A 100 0.14 -21.06 1.47
CA VAL A 100 -0.19 -19.65 1.19
C VAL A 100 -0.04 -18.85 2.47
N ALA A 101 0.83 -17.85 2.45
CA ALA A 101 1.01 -16.92 3.55
C ALA A 101 0.55 -15.53 3.11
N SER A 102 -0.34 -14.89 3.87
CA SER A 102 -0.74 -13.50 3.60
C SER A 102 -0.15 -12.58 4.65
N SER A 103 0.43 -11.47 4.19
CA SER A 103 0.79 -10.32 5.03
C SER A 103 -0.19 -9.16 4.91
N ASP A 104 -1.33 -9.36 4.22
CA ASP A 104 -2.41 -8.38 4.18
C ASP A 104 -3.12 -8.32 5.54
N PRO A 105 -3.20 -7.14 6.20
CA PRO A 105 -3.87 -7.00 7.48
C PRO A 105 -5.39 -7.25 7.42
N ALA A 106 -6.00 -7.27 6.24
CA ALA A 106 -7.46 -7.34 6.06
C ALA A 106 -8.05 -8.77 6.02
N HIS A 107 -7.34 -9.80 6.53
CA HIS A 107 -7.84 -11.18 6.60
C HIS A 107 -8.36 -11.75 5.26
N SER A 108 -7.58 -11.54 4.19
CA SER A 108 -7.99 -11.80 2.81
C SER A 108 -8.04 -13.28 2.40
N LEU A 109 -7.34 -14.17 3.11
CA LEU A 109 -7.26 -15.60 2.74
C LEU A 109 -8.49 -16.36 3.21
N ALA A 110 -8.98 -16.09 4.42
CA ALA A 110 -10.20 -16.71 4.93
C ALA A 110 -11.38 -16.47 3.98
N ASP A 111 -11.50 -15.23 3.52
CA ASP A 111 -12.49 -14.77 2.55
C ASP A 111 -12.31 -15.40 1.16
N SER A 112 -11.07 -15.51 0.68
CA SER A 112 -10.78 -16.10 -0.63
C SER A 112 -11.03 -17.60 -0.67
N PHE A 113 -10.67 -18.34 0.39
CA PHE A 113 -10.89 -19.79 0.48
C PHE A 113 -12.29 -20.16 0.96
N ASP A 114 -13.11 -19.20 1.40
CA ASP A 114 -14.42 -19.44 2.04
C ASP A 114 -14.31 -20.43 3.22
N SER A 115 -13.24 -20.30 4.01
CA SER A 115 -12.93 -21.19 5.14
C SER A 115 -12.19 -20.44 6.26
N SER A 116 -12.17 -21.00 7.47
CA SER A 116 -11.50 -20.36 8.60
C SER A 116 -9.97 -20.43 8.45
N VAL A 117 -9.36 -19.36 7.95
CA VAL A 117 -7.90 -19.14 8.00
C VAL A 117 -7.60 -18.19 9.17
N ASN A 118 -6.53 -18.43 9.91
CA ASN A 118 -6.15 -17.63 11.07
C ASN A 118 -4.63 -17.46 11.15
N SER A 119 -4.13 -16.93 12.27
CA SER A 119 -2.70 -16.69 12.52
C SER A 119 -1.87 -17.92 12.88
N PHE A 120 -2.43 -19.11 12.66
CA PHE A 120 -1.77 -20.40 12.73
C PHE A 120 -1.97 -21.12 11.40
N ILE A 121 -0.96 -21.91 11.02
CA ILE A 121 -1.01 -22.68 9.78
C ILE A 121 -2.17 -23.66 9.86
N THR A 122 -3.11 -23.53 8.93
CA THR A 122 -4.34 -24.30 8.86
C THR A 122 -4.43 -25.00 7.51
N PRO A 123 -4.80 -26.31 7.44
CA PRO A 123 -5.05 -26.96 6.16
C PRO A 123 -6.27 -26.33 5.48
N VAL A 124 -6.20 -26.15 4.16
CA VAL A 124 -7.34 -25.66 3.38
C VAL A 124 -8.37 -26.79 3.26
N GLU A 125 -9.63 -26.48 3.56
CA GLU A 125 -10.71 -27.46 3.56
C GLU A 125 -10.89 -28.09 2.17
N GLY A 126 -10.96 -29.43 2.13
CA GLY A 126 -11.07 -30.18 0.87
C GLY A 126 -9.78 -30.32 0.06
N VAL A 127 -8.64 -29.75 0.50
CA VAL A 127 -7.36 -29.80 -0.23
C VAL A 127 -6.22 -30.28 0.67
N GLY A 128 -6.02 -31.60 0.72
CA GLY A 128 -5.17 -32.25 1.73
C GLY A 128 -3.67 -31.89 1.72
N ASN A 129 -3.16 -31.27 0.66
CA ASN A 129 -1.76 -30.86 0.53
C ASN A 129 -1.56 -29.33 0.46
N LEU A 130 -2.59 -28.55 0.76
CA LEU A 130 -2.55 -27.09 0.78
C LEU A 130 -2.81 -26.55 2.18
N PHE A 131 -2.00 -25.58 2.59
CA PHE A 131 -2.06 -24.95 3.89
C PHE A 131 -2.11 -23.43 3.73
N ALA A 132 -2.70 -22.73 4.69
CA ALA A 132 -2.81 -21.28 4.69
C ALA A 132 -2.46 -20.68 6.07
N ILE A 133 -1.90 -19.47 6.08
CA ILE A 133 -1.65 -18.68 7.28
C ILE A 133 -1.84 -17.18 6.99
N GLU A 134 -2.54 -16.50 7.89
CA GLU A 134 -2.62 -15.05 7.92
C GLU A 134 -1.68 -14.47 8.97
N MET A 135 -0.61 -13.83 8.52
CA MET A 135 0.44 -13.34 9.40
C MET A 135 -0.02 -12.08 10.13
N ASN A 136 -0.42 -12.23 11.39
CA ASN A 136 -0.71 -11.10 12.27
C ASN A 136 0.60 -10.58 12.91
N PRO A 137 1.06 -9.35 12.58
CA PRO A 137 2.33 -8.83 13.08
C PRO A 137 2.40 -8.74 14.62
N ALA A 138 1.28 -8.46 15.29
CA ALA A 138 1.23 -8.38 16.75
C ALA A 138 1.44 -9.76 17.40
N ILE A 139 0.84 -10.80 16.85
CA ILE A 139 1.03 -12.19 17.31
C ILE A 139 2.48 -12.65 17.06
N LEU A 140 3.02 -12.34 15.88
CA LEU A 140 4.42 -12.65 15.53
C LEU A 140 5.40 -11.95 16.47
N LEU A 141 5.15 -10.67 16.79
CA LEU A 141 5.96 -9.91 17.74
C LEU A 141 5.92 -10.55 19.14
N GLU A 142 4.76 -10.98 19.62
CA GLU A 142 4.66 -11.68 20.91
C GLU A 142 5.40 -13.02 20.91
N LYS A 143 5.34 -13.79 19.81
CA LYS A 143 6.15 -15.02 19.64
C LYS A 143 7.65 -14.71 19.66
N PHE A 144 8.08 -13.66 18.97
CA PHE A 144 9.46 -13.20 18.94
C PHE A 144 9.96 -12.79 20.33
N LYS A 145 9.17 -11.99 21.07
CA LYS A 145 9.48 -11.58 22.45
C LYS A 145 9.63 -12.78 23.38
N LYS A 146 8.75 -13.78 23.28
CA LYS A 146 8.85 -15.01 24.08
C LYS A 146 10.13 -15.79 23.77
N ARG A 147 10.45 -15.96 22.48
CA ARG A 147 11.65 -16.66 22.01
C ARG A 147 12.94 -16.02 22.52
N TYR A 148 13.02 -14.70 22.49
CA TYR A 148 14.22 -13.95 22.87
C TYR A 148 14.14 -13.32 24.26
N LYS A 149 13.18 -13.72 25.09
CA LYS A 149 12.93 -13.14 26.44
C LYS A 149 14.20 -13.01 27.27
N PHE A 150 15.04 -14.05 27.30
CA PHE A 150 16.29 -14.04 28.06
C PHE A 150 17.37 -13.18 27.42
N SER A 151 17.47 -13.12 26.10
CA SER A 151 18.40 -12.22 25.41
C SER A 151 18.00 -10.75 25.62
N ILE A 152 16.70 -10.44 25.48
CA ILE A 152 16.09 -9.13 25.74
C ILE A 152 16.25 -8.72 27.22
N ALA A 153 16.02 -9.63 28.17
CA ALA A 153 16.20 -9.34 29.60
C ALA A 153 17.68 -9.24 30.02
N ASN A 154 18.60 -9.88 29.30
CA ASN A 154 20.03 -9.69 29.56
C ASN A 154 20.55 -8.38 28.97
N PHE A 155 19.89 -7.81 27.95
CA PHE A 155 20.13 -6.43 27.53
C PHE A 155 19.80 -5.42 28.63
N SER A 156 18.72 -5.62 29.40
CA SER A 156 18.37 -4.71 30.52
C SER A 156 19.37 -4.75 31.67
N ASN A 157 20.06 -5.89 31.86
CA ASN A 157 21.16 -6.04 32.82
C ASN A 157 22.50 -5.56 32.24
N MET A 158 22.56 -5.32 30.93
CA MET A 158 23.65 -4.63 30.24
C MET A 158 23.49 -3.12 30.41
N SER A 159 23.18 -2.69 31.64
CA SER A 159 23.28 -1.29 32.02
C SER A 159 24.77 -0.93 31.99
N PHE A 160 25.27 -0.49 30.83
CA PHE A 160 26.42 0.39 30.78
C PHE A 160 26.09 1.56 31.68
N SER A 161 26.62 1.58 32.91
CA SER A 161 26.42 2.61 33.96
C SER A 161 25.61 3.82 33.46
N THR A 162 24.31 3.90 33.78
CA THR A 162 23.44 5.05 33.45
C THR A 162 23.43 5.62 32.01
N ASP A 163 24.14 5.10 31.01
CA ASP A 163 24.59 5.96 29.88
C ASP A 163 24.62 5.33 28.44
N GLN A 164 23.84 4.30 28.08
CA GLN A 164 23.55 3.92 26.67
C GLN A 164 22.10 3.46 26.40
N ILE A 165 21.59 3.74 25.18
CA ILE A 165 20.25 3.38 24.69
C ILE A 165 19.88 1.98 25.20
N ASP A 166 18.82 1.89 26.00
CA ASP A 166 18.37 0.60 26.48
C ASP A 166 17.92 -0.18 25.24
N ILE A 167 18.55 -1.30 24.94
CA ILE A 167 18.14 -2.15 23.82
C ILE A 167 16.77 -2.77 24.15
N ARG A 168 16.29 -2.66 25.39
CA ARG A 168 14.88 -2.82 25.75
C ARG A 168 13.99 -1.70 25.19
N ASP A 169 14.50 -0.48 25.02
CA ASP A 169 13.83 0.62 24.31
C ASP A 169 13.81 0.42 22.78
N PHE A 170 14.75 -0.37 22.24
CA PHE A 170 14.78 -0.76 20.83
C PHE A 170 13.98 -2.06 20.54
N LEU A 171 14.16 -3.10 21.35
CA LEU A 171 13.53 -4.42 21.22
C LEU A 171 12.15 -4.53 21.91
N GLY A 172 11.86 -3.63 22.85
CA GLY A 172 10.59 -3.61 23.59
C GLY A 172 9.51 -2.75 22.95
N PHE A 173 9.78 -2.07 21.85
CA PHE A 173 8.95 -0.96 21.39
C PHE A 173 8.26 -1.25 20.06
N LYS A 174 7.11 -0.60 19.89
CA LYS A 174 6.34 -0.48 18.66
C LYS A 174 7.15 0.34 17.64
N LEU A 175 8.36 -0.13 17.33
CA LEU A 175 9.25 0.58 16.44
C LEU A 175 8.69 0.55 15.01
N PRO A 176 8.88 1.65 14.28
CA PRO A 176 8.72 1.75 12.83
C PRO A 176 9.32 0.56 12.07
N GLY A 177 8.58 -0.05 11.14
CA GLY A 177 9.09 -1.18 10.33
C GLY A 177 9.13 -2.54 11.03
N MET A 178 8.78 -2.61 12.32
CA MET A 178 8.78 -3.88 13.07
C MET A 178 7.75 -4.87 12.54
N GLN A 179 6.62 -4.38 12.00
CA GLN A 179 5.59 -5.27 11.46
C GLN A 179 6.12 -6.02 10.24
N GLU A 180 6.73 -5.29 9.30
CA GLU A 180 7.37 -5.80 8.09
C GLU A 180 8.53 -6.75 8.45
N MET A 181 9.32 -6.39 9.47
CA MET A 181 10.38 -7.25 9.99
C MET A 181 9.85 -8.56 10.55
N MET A 182 8.77 -8.53 11.34
CA MET A 182 8.17 -9.75 11.90
C MET A 182 7.62 -10.67 10.80
N ILE A 183 6.98 -10.09 9.79
CA ILE A 183 6.50 -10.81 8.60
C ILE A 183 7.68 -11.47 7.87
N LEU A 184 8.76 -10.72 7.60
CA LEU A 184 9.96 -11.27 6.95
C LEU A 184 10.56 -12.44 7.72
N LEU A 185 10.73 -12.29 9.04
CA LEU A 185 11.27 -13.36 9.88
C LEU A 185 10.37 -14.59 9.91
N GLU A 186 9.05 -14.41 9.84
CA GLU A 186 8.12 -15.53 9.72
C GLU A 186 8.28 -16.22 8.35
N ILE A 187 8.40 -15.48 7.24
CA ILE A 187 8.69 -16.07 5.93
C ILE A 187 10.01 -16.87 5.97
N VAL A 188 11.06 -16.35 6.61
CA VAL A 188 12.31 -17.09 6.81
C VAL A 188 12.06 -18.39 7.54
N ASN A 189 11.22 -18.36 8.58
CA ASN A 189 10.85 -19.53 9.37
C ASN A 189 10.06 -20.56 8.54
N LEU A 190 9.11 -20.12 7.72
CA LEU A 190 8.33 -20.98 6.83
C LEU A 190 9.20 -21.64 5.73
N LEU A 191 10.31 -20.99 5.36
CA LEU A 191 11.31 -21.50 4.42
C LEU A 191 12.42 -22.35 5.11
N LYS A 192 12.29 -22.71 6.39
CA LYS A 192 13.25 -23.58 7.10
C LYS A 192 13.00 -25.08 6.83
N PHE A 193 14.00 -25.88 7.19
CA PHE A 193 14.01 -27.32 6.99
C PHE A 193 13.07 -28.01 8.00
N GLY A 194 12.36 -29.05 7.57
CA GLY A 194 11.52 -29.88 8.44
C GLY A 194 12.34 -30.93 9.18
N ILE A 195 11.75 -31.57 10.20
CA ILE A 195 12.44 -32.62 10.99
C ILE A 195 12.67 -33.89 10.16
N PHE A 196 11.71 -34.24 9.29
CA PHE A 196 11.72 -35.47 8.50
C PHE A 196 11.92 -35.24 6.99
N ARG A 197 11.96 -33.98 6.54
CA ARG A 197 12.15 -33.59 5.14
C ARG A 197 13.06 -32.38 5.04
N PRO A 198 13.83 -32.22 3.94
CA PRO A 198 14.62 -31.03 3.72
C PRO A 198 13.78 -29.75 3.81
N TYR A 199 12.49 -29.80 3.48
CA TYR A 199 11.61 -28.66 3.67
C TYR A 199 10.22 -29.11 4.11
N GLU A 200 9.56 -28.32 4.97
CA GLU A 200 8.20 -28.61 5.43
C GLU A 200 7.17 -28.44 4.29
N TYR A 201 7.36 -27.39 3.50
CA TYR A 201 6.59 -27.08 2.29
C TYR A 201 7.51 -27.09 1.06
N ASP A 202 7.01 -27.57 -0.07
CA ASP A 202 7.73 -27.57 -1.34
C ASP A 202 7.77 -26.17 -1.95
N LEU A 203 6.69 -25.41 -1.79
CA LEU A 203 6.58 -24.02 -2.24
C LEU A 203 5.78 -23.18 -1.22
N VAL A 204 6.32 -22.02 -0.85
CA VAL A 204 5.60 -20.97 -0.14
C VAL A 204 5.14 -19.92 -1.14
N ILE A 205 3.84 -19.66 -1.17
CA ILE A 205 3.20 -18.61 -1.97
C ILE A 205 2.87 -17.47 -1.01
N TRP A 206 3.44 -16.30 -1.26
CA TRP A 206 3.29 -15.15 -0.40
C TRP A 206 2.41 -14.09 -1.05
N ASP A 207 1.22 -13.87 -0.49
CA ASP A 207 0.34 -12.74 -0.80
C ASP A 207 0.77 -11.52 0.01
N THR A 208 1.26 -10.47 -0.67
CA THR A 208 1.80 -9.29 0.02
C THR A 208 0.75 -8.19 0.22
N ALA A 209 1.00 -7.35 1.24
CA ALA A 209 0.32 -6.09 1.44
C ALA A 209 0.45 -5.15 0.20
N PRO A 210 -0.32 -4.05 0.10
CA PRO A 210 -0.21 -3.10 -1.01
C PRO A 210 1.23 -2.63 -1.29
N THR A 211 1.52 -2.28 -2.54
CA THR A 211 2.87 -1.98 -3.05
C THR A 211 3.76 -1.18 -2.10
N GLY A 212 3.30 -0.06 -1.54
CA GLY A 212 4.11 0.76 -0.62
C GLY A 212 4.65 0.01 0.61
N HIS A 213 3.84 -0.87 1.22
CA HIS A 213 4.27 -1.71 2.35
C HIS A 213 5.22 -2.81 1.89
N THR A 214 4.97 -3.38 0.71
CA THR A 214 5.85 -4.39 0.10
C THR A 214 7.24 -3.81 -0.19
N LEU A 215 7.34 -2.60 -0.74
CA LEU A 215 8.63 -1.94 -1.01
C LEU A 215 9.44 -1.73 0.28
N ARG A 216 8.80 -1.20 1.33
CA ARG A 216 9.46 -1.03 2.65
C ARG A 216 9.98 -2.35 3.20
N LEU A 217 9.19 -3.41 3.05
CA LEU A 217 9.56 -4.75 3.47
C LEU A 217 10.79 -5.25 2.71
N LEU A 218 10.86 -5.07 1.40
CA LEU A 218 11.97 -5.59 0.58
C LEU A 218 13.29 -4.84 0.85
N GLU A 219 13.25 -3.56 1.20
CA GLU A 219 14.44 -2.77 1.57
C GLU A 219 14.96 -3.03 3.00
N LEU A 220 14.12 -3.63 3.86
CA LEU A 220 14.39 -3.73 5.29
C LEU A 220 15.60 -4.60 5.67
N PRO A 221 15.86 -5.76 5.02
CA PRO A 221 17.01 -6.61 5.36
C PRO A 221 18.34 -5.85 5.31
N ASP A 222 18.59 -5.10 4.23
CA ASP A 222 19.85 -4.38 4.04
C ASP A 222 20.03 -3.25 5.07
N LYS A 223 18.93 -2.56 5.44
CA LYS A 223 18.94 -1.52 6.48
C LYS A 223 19.26 -2.10 7.86
N VAL A 224 18.63 -3.22 8.23
CA VAL A 224 18.83 -3.85 9.55
C VAL A 224 20.23 -4.47 9.66
N LEU A 225 20.72 -5.13 8.60
CA LEU A 225 22.07 -5.70 8.59
C LEU A 225 23.14 -4.62 8.78
N LYS A 226 23.02 -3.48 8.09
CA LYS A 226 23.89 -2.31 8.28
C LYS A 226 23.85 -1.81 9.73
N TRP A 227 22.67 -1.77 10.35
CA TRP A 227 22.53 -1.35 11.74
C TRP A 227 23.21 -2.33 12.71
N ILE A 228 23.06 -3.64 12.50
CA ILE A 228 23.74 -4.66 13.31
C ILE A 228 25.26 -4.53 13.17
N GLU A 229 25.77 -4.33 11.95
CA GLU A 229 27.21 -4.12 11.70
C GLU A 229 27.75 -2.88 12.44
N LEU A 230 27.02 -1.77 12.38
CA LEU A 230 27.37 -0.54 13.10
C LEU A 230 27.40 -0.79 14.62
N PHE A 231 26.38 -1.47 15.15
CA PHE A 231 26.27 -1.82 16.56
C PHE A 231 27.43 -2.70 17.04
N GLU A 232 27.77 -3.75 16.29
CA GLU A 232 28.91 -4.62 16.58
C GLU A 232 30.25 -3.88 16.54
N THR A 233 30.41 -2.97 15.58
CA THR A 233 31.60 -2.13 15.46
C THR A 233 31.76 -1.18 16.65
N SER A 234 30.68 -0.55 17.14
CA SER A 234 30.71 0.27 18.37
C SER A 234 31.16 -0.57 19.56
N PHE A 235 30.59 -1.76 19.68
CA PHE A 235 30.86 -2.67 20.78
C PHE A 235 32.32 -3.11 20.81
N LEU A 236 32.91 -3.47 19.66
CA LEU A 236 34.31 -3.89 19.56
C LEU A 236 35.29 -2.76 19.91
N ARG A 237 35.00 -1.53 19.49
CA ARG A 237 35.82 -0.34 19.86
C ARG A 237 35.75 -0.07 21.35
N TYR A 238 34.56 -0.12 21.93
CA TYR A 238 34.36 0.02 23.36
C TYR A 238 35.11 -1.07 24.15
N ARG A 239 35.01 -2.34 23.73
CA ARG A 239 35.71 -3.45 24.38
C ARG A 239 37.23 -3.23 24.39
N ARG A 240 37.82 -2.77 23.28
CA ARG A 240 39.25 -2.46 23.19
C ARG A 240 39.66 -1.37 24.17
N PHE A 241 38.83 -0.32 24.30
CA PHE A 241 39.05 0.74 25.28
C PHE A 241 38.92 0.24 26.73
N SER A 242 37.84 -0.48 27.05
CA SER A 242 37.61 -1.00 28.40
C SER A 242 38.68 -2.01 28.82
N THR A 243 39.13 -2.88 27.91
CA THR A 243 40.26 -3.79 28.17
C THR A 243 41.55 -3.00 28.37
N GLY A 244 41.82 -1.96 27.58
CA GLY A 244 43.00 -1.09 27.76
C GLY A 244 43.02 -0.35 29.10
N VAL A 245 41.87 0.16 29.56
CA VAL A 245 41.73 0.83 30.86
C VAL A 245 41.82 -0.16 32.03
N ALA A 246 41.27 -1.37 31.87
CA ALA A 246 41.38 -2.43 32.88
C ALA A 246 42.83 -2.92 33.07
N THR A 247 43.62 -2.97 31.98
CA THR A 247 45.07 -3.29 32.03
C THR A 247 45.86 -2.24 32.82
N LEU A 248 45.36 -1.01 32.94
CA LEU A 248 45.95 0.08 33.74
C LEU A 248 45.52 0.03 35.23
N GLY A 249 44.83 -1.02 35.68
CA GLY A 249 44.47 -1.21 37.10
C GLY A 249 43.21 -0.47 37.57
N PHE A 250 42.55 0.28 36.69
CA PHE A 250 41.29 0.95 37.00
C PHE A 250 40.11 0.00 36.82
N LYS A 251 39.45 -0.40 37.92
CA LYS A 251 38.15 -1.10 37.86
C LYS A 251 37.05 -0.08 37.55
N ILE A 252 36.42 -0.20 36.38
CA ILE A 252 35.20 0.55 36.06
C ILE A 252 33.98 -0.24 36.57
N PRO A 253 33.23 0.25 37.59
CA PRO A 253 32.08 -0.47 38.12
C PRO A 253 30.94 -0.54 37.09
N GLY A 254 30.27 -1.70 36.98
CA GLY A 254 28.99 -1.85 36.24
C GLY A 254 29.08 -2.14 34.74
N ARG A 255 30.23 -2.50 34.16
CA ARG A 255 30.39 -2.66 32.70
C ARG A 255 31.01 -4.02 32.34
N MET A 256 30.17 -5.02 32.07
CA MET A 256 30.56 -6.35 31.55
C MET A 256 30.28 -6.47 30.04
N PRO A 257 31.03 -7.30 29.30
CA PRO A 257 30.68 -7.64 27.92
C PRO A 257 29.29 -8.29 27.83
N PRO A 258 28.59 -8.19 26.68
CA PRO A 258 27.37 -8.93 26.41
C PRO A 258 27.63 -10.40 26.72
N LYS A 259 26.81 -10.94 27.62
CA LYS A 259 26.74 -12.38 27.84
C LYS A 259 26.51 -13.05 26.48
N GLY A 260 27.03 -14.28 26.28
CA GLY A 260 26.96 -14.99 24.99
C GLY A 260 25.60 -14.92 24.29
N ASN A 261 24.51 -14.95 25.06
CA ASN A 261 23.12 -14.91 24.59
C ASN A 261 22.72 -13.67 23.75
N VAL A 262 23.37 -12.51 23.94
CA VAL A 262 23.10 -11.29 23.16
C VAL A 262 23.75 -11.36 21.78
N ARG A 263 25.02 -11.77 21.74
CA ARG A 263 25.73 -11.97 20.47
C ARG A 263 25.09 -13.07 19.64
N THR A 264 24.74 -14.19 20.28
CA THR A 264 24.01 -15.28 19.62
C THR A 264 22.67 -14.83 19.03
N PHE A 265 21.98 -13.89 19.69
CA PHE A 265 20.74 -13.31 19.16
C PHE A 265 21.00 -12.48 17.89
N LEU A 266 21.94 -11.53 17.93
CA LEU A 266 22.29 -10.71 16.76
C LEU A 266 22.81 -11.56 15.60
N ASP A 267 23.68 -12.55 15.90
CA ASP A 267 24.17 -13.51 14.90
C ASP A 267 23.04 -14.31 14.25
N THR A 268 22.05 -14.74 15.04
CA THR A 268 20.89 -15.49 14.52
C THR A 268 20.04 -14.61 13.63
N LEU A 269 19.78 -13.38 14.07
CA LEU A 269 18.98 -12.41 13.31
C LEU A 269 19.66 -12.05 11.99
N SER A 270 20.95 -11.73 12.00
CA SER A 270 21.72 -11.45 10.78
C SER A 270 21.71 -12.64 9.82
N LYS A 271 21.88 -13.87 10.31
CA LYS A 271 21.83 -15.08 9.47
C LYS A 271 20.45 -15.29 8.84
N ASP A 272 19.38 -15.06 9.59
CA ASP A 272 18.02 -15.19 9.07
C ASP A 272 17.76 -14.13 7.97
N LEU A 273 18.21 -12.89 8.17
CA LEU A 273 18.10 -11.81 7.19
C LEU A 273 18.92 -12.05 5.91
N GLU A 274 20.17 -12.53 6.04
CA GLU A 274 20.99 -12.86 4.88
C GLU A 274 20.43 -14.05 4.09
N LYS A 275 19.82 -15.02 4.79
CA LYS A 275 19.16 -16.16 4.14
C LYS A 275 18.00 -15.71 3.26
N ILE A 276 17.11 -14.84 3.77
CA ILE A 276 15.98 -14.36 2.97
C ILE A 276 16.45 -13.49 1.81
N ARG A 277 17.43 -12.61 2.03
CA ARG A 277 18.06 -11.80 0.98
C ARG A 277 18.58 -12.68 -0.17
N THR A 278 19.29 -13.76 0.17
CA THR A 278 19.80 -14.72 -0.80
C THR A 278 18.68 -15.41 -1.56
N ILE A 279 17.61 -15.83 -0.89
CA ILE A 279 16.46 -16.48 -1.55
C ILE A 279 15.74 -15.51 -2.49
N LEU A 280 15.48 -14.28 -2.06
CA LEU A 280 14.78 -13.27 -2.85
C LEU A 280 15.49 -12.96 -4.16
N ARG A 281 16.83 -13.02 -4.20
CA ARG A 281 17.66 -12.74 -5.39
C ARG A 281 17.98 -13.98 -6.24
N ASP A 282 17.56 -15.17 -5.82
CA ASP A 282 17.85 -16.43 -6.54
C ASP A 282 16.75 -16.72 -7.57
N GLU A 283 17.04 -16.50 -8.85
CA GLU A 283 16.09 -16.72 -9.96
C GLU A 283 15.63 -18.18 -10.15
N GLY A 284 16.30 -19.13 -9.51
CA GLY A 284 15.91 -20.54 -9.49
C GLY A 284 14.92 -20.86 -8.37
N LYS A 285 14.93 -20.07 -7.28
CA LYS A 285 14.17 -20.33 -6.05
C LYS A 285 13.08 -19.32 -5.75
N CYS A 286 13.18 -18.09 -6.27
CA CYS A 286 12.21 -17.03 -6.07
C CYS A 286 11.69 -16.51 -7.40
N GLU A 287 10.43 -16.12 -7.44
CA GLU A 287 9.86 -15.32 -8.52
C GLU A 287 8.82 -14.37 -7.93
N PHE A 288 8.91 -13.09 -8.30
CA PHE A 288 7.93 -12.08 -7.93
C PHE A 288 6.97 -11.87 -9.12
N ILE A 289 5.66 -11.87 -8.83
CA ILE A 289 4.56 -11.78 -9.80
C ILE A 289 3.77 -10.50 -9.51
N PRO A 290 4.05 -9.39 -10.23
CA PRO A 290 3.21 -8.20 -10.16
C PRO A 290 1.82 -8.48 -10.70
N VAL A 291 0.80 -7.99 -9.99
CA VAL A 291 -0.61 -8.05 -10.39
C VAL A 291 -1.12 -6.64 -10.60
N THR A 292 -1.48 -6.32 -11.83
CA THR A 292 -1.97 -5.01 -12.26
C THR A 292 -3.31 -5.12 -12.99
N ILE A 293 -3.97 -3.99 -13.18
CA ILE A 293 -5.22 -3.85 -13.93
C ILE A 293 -5.04 -2.70 -14.94
N PRO A 294 -5.82 -2.66 -16.03
CA PRO A 294 -5.71 -1.61 -17.06
C PRO A 294 -6.31 -0.28 -16.57
N GLU A 295 -5.60 0.39 -15.67
CA GLU A 295 -5.89 1.71 -15.10
C GLU A 295 -4.57 2.48 -14.93
N GLU A 296 -4.56 3.79 -15.20
CA GLU A 296 -3.36 4.66 -15.19
C GLU A 296 -2.55 4.52 -13.88
N LEU A 297 -3.23 4.70 -12.74
CA LEU A 297 -2.61 4.60 -11.42
C LEU A 297 -2.06 3.21 -11.11
N SER A 298 -2.70 2.15 -11.61
CA SER A 298 -2.21 0.77 -11.42
C SER A 298 -0.96 0.51 -12.24
N ILE A 299 -0.89 1.05 -13.47
CA ILE A 299 0.28 0.96 -14.34
C ILE A 299 1.45 1.71 -13.73
N ALA A 300 1.25 2.97 -13.30
CA ALA A 300 2.29 3.77 -12.66
C ALA A 300 2.83 3.11 -11.38
N GLU A 301 1.96 2.53 -10.55
CA GLU A 301 2.38 1.81 -9.34
C GLU A 301 3.17 0.53 -9.66
N THR A 302 2.80 -0.18 -10.73
CA THR A 302 3.52 -1.37 -11.20
C THR A 302 4.89 -1.00 -11.76
N GLU A 303 5.00 0.12 -12.48
CA GLU A 303 6.27 0.65 -12.97
C GLU A 303 7.23 0.97 -11.81
N ARG A 304 6.74 1.65 -10.76
CA ARG A 304 7.51 1.91 -9.53
C ARG A 304 7.95 0.60 -8.86
N LEU A 305 7.04 -0.37 -8.76
CA LEU A 305 7.35 -1.68 -8.18
C LEU A 305 8.46 -2.39 -8.95
N LEU A 306 8.37 -2.43 -10.28
CA LEU A 306 9.40 -3.07 -11.12
C LEU A 306 10.75 -2.38 -11.00
N ALA A 307 10.79 -1.05 -10.89
CA ALA A 307 12.03 -0.31 -10.66
C ALA A 307 12.72 -0.74 -9.36
N THR A 308 11.99 -0.81 -8.25
CA THR A 308 12.57 -1.26 -6.97
C THR A 308 12.95 -2.74 -6.98
N LEU A 309 12.13 -3.61 -7.59
CA LEU A 309 12.49 -5.03 -7.73
C LEU A 309 13.78 -5.20 -8.54
N GLY A 310 13.98 -4.38 -9.57
CA GLY A 310 15.22 -4.34 -10.34
C GLY A 310 16.42 -3.81 -9.53
N GLU A 311 16.23 -2.82 -8.67
CA GLU A 311 17.28 -2.33 -7.75
C GLU A 311 17.70 -3.37 -6.71
N GLU A 312 16.76 -4.20 -6.26
CA GLU A 312 16.98 -5.25 -5.27
C GLU A 312 17.38 -6.60 -5.89
N ASP A 313 17.59 -6.67 -7.21
CA ASP A 313 17.90 -7.88 -7.98
C ASP A 313 16.87 -9.02 -7.75
N ILE A 314 15.59 -8.69 -7.61
CA ILE A 314 14.50 -9.66 -7.42
C ILE A 314 13.93 -10.07 -8.79
N PRO A 315 13.86 -11.38 -9.09
CA PRO A 315 13.44 -11.87 -10.41
C PRO A 315 11.94 -11.66 -10.66
N VAL A 316 11.64 -10.97 -11.77
CA VAL A 316 10.29 -10.81 -12.31
C VAL A 316 10.29 -11.34 -13.75
N ARG A 317 9.43 -12.32 -14.03
CA ARG A 317 9.29 -12.91 -15.38
C ARG A 317 7.87 -12.84 -15.91
N ASN A 318 6.88 -12.86 -15.03
CA ASN A 318 5.47 -12.82 -15.37
C ASN A 318 4.79 -11.65 -14.67
N ILE A 319 3.87 -10.99 -15.37
CA ILE A 319 2.98 -9.97 -14.82
C ILE A 319 1.55 -10.39 -15.11
N ILE A 320 0.69 -10.37 -14.10
CA ILE A 320 -0.74 -10.63 -14.28
C ILE A 320 -1.44 -9.32 -14.58
N VAL A 321 -2.11 -9.26 -15.73
CA VAL A 321 -3.01 -8.16 -16.13
C VAL A 321 -4.45 -8.64 -15.90
N ASN A 322 -5.00 -8.31 -14.74
CA ASN A 322 -6.29 -8.80 -14.27
C ASN A 322 -7.46 -7.87 -14.68
N ARG A 323 -8.69 -8.33 -14.44
CA ARG A 323 -9.94 -7.59 -14.64
C ARG A 323 -10.14 -7.08 -16.08
N LEU A 324 -9.69 -7.85 -17.07
CA LEU A 324 -9.94 -7.53 -18.47
C LEU A 324 -11.40 -7.75 -18.80
N GLN A 325 -12.06 -6.70 -19.28
CA GLN A 325 -13.43 -6.79 -19.74
C GLN A 325 -13.49 -7.71 -20.96
N LYS A 326 -14.46 -8.61 -21.00
CA LYS A 326 -14.82 -9.35 -22.22
C LYS A 326 -15.91 -8.58 -22.96
N ASP A 327 -15.75 -8.42 -24.26
CA ASP A 327 -16.88 -8.06 -25.11
C ASP A 327 -17.80 -9.27 -25.22
N LYS A 328 -19.06 -9.09 -24.85
CA LYS A 328 -20.13 -10.08 -24.93
C LYS A 328 -21.35 -9.54 -25.69
N GLY A 329 -21.15 -8.51 -26.51
CA GLY A 329 -22.18 -7.94 -27.38
C GLY A 329 -23.15 -6.99 -26.68
N CYS A 330 -22.84 -6.46 -25.49
CA CYS A 330 -23.65 -5.42 -24.85
C CYS A 330 -22.88 -4.09 -24.76
N ALA A 331 -23.58 -2.97 -25.00
CA ALA A 331 -22.97 -1.64 -25.09
C ALA A 331 -22.12 -1.28 -23.87
N PHE A 332 -22.57 -1.66 -22.66
CA PHE A 332 -21.81 -1.42 -21.43
C PHE A 332 -20.48 -2.19 -21.37
N CYS A 333 -20.48 -3.48 -21.73
CA CYS A 333 -19.27 -4.28 -21.76
C CYS A 333 -18.32 -3.84 -22.88
N SER A 334 -18.86 -3.50 -24.06
CA SER A 334 -18.07 -3.01 -25.19
C SER A 334 -17.39 -1.68 -24.86
N ALA A 335 -18.13 -0.70 -24.31
CA ALA A 335 -17.57 0.58 -23.90
C ALA A 335 -16.48 0.45 -22.82
N ARG A 336 -16.68 -0.46 -21.85
CA ARG A 336 -15.63 -0.78 -20.85
C ARG A 336 -14.41 -1.45 -21.46
N ARG A 337 -14.60 -2.30 -22.47
CA ARG A 337 -13.49 -2.94 -23.19
C ARG A 337 -12.69 -1.92 -23.99
N GLU A 338 -13.38 -1.05 -24.71
CA GLU A 338 -12.79 0.05 -25.48
C GLU A 338 -11.99 0.99 -24.57
N GLY A 339 -12.55 1.38 -23.42
CA GLY A 339 -11.85 2.21 -22.43
C GLY A 339 -10.57 1.58 -21.87
N GLN A 340 -10.43 0.25 -21.91
CA GLN A 340 -9.20 -0.45 -21.49
C GLN A 340 -8.13 -0.49 -22.59
N GLU A 341 -8.43 -0.22 -23.86
CA GLU A 341 -7.48 -0.41 -24.96
C GLU A 341 -6.23 0.45 -24.85
N THR A 342 -6.39 1.72 -24.50
CA THR A 342 -5.26 2.65 -24.33
C THR A 342 -4.31 2.15 -23.24
N TYR A 343 -4.85 1.76 -22.10
CA TYR A 343 -4.07 1.20 -20.98
C TYR A 343 -3.41 -0.13 -21.32
N LEU A 344 -4.08 -0.96 -22.11
CA LEU A 344 -3.51 -2.22 -22.57
C LEU A 344 -2.31 -1.99 -23.50
N ARG A 345 -2.39 -1.02 -24.42
CA ARG A 345 -1.25 -0.62 -25.27
C ARG A 345 -0.10 -0.07 -24.43
N GLU A 346 -0.40 0.73 -23.41
CA GLU A 346 0.61 1.22 -22.48
C GLU A 346 1.29 0.08 -21.69
N ILE A 347 0.51 -0.87 -21.18
CA ILE A 347 1.01 -2.08 -20.50
C ILE A 347 1.92 -2.89 -21.43
N ASP A 348 1.52 -3.10 -22.68
CA ASP A 348 2.32 -3.82 -23.67
C ASP A 348 3.63 -3.08 -23.96
N GLY A 349 3.58 -1.76 -24.09
CA GLY A 349 4.76 -0.91 -24.33
C GLY A 349 5.73 -0.88 -23.14
N LYS A 350 5.23 -0.70 -21.92
CA LYS A 350 6.06 -0.58 -20.71
C LYS A 350 6.56 -1.92 -20.19
N PHE A 351 5.75 -2.97 -20.29
CA PHE A 351 5.98 -4.24 -19.60
C PHE A 351 6.13 -5.45 -20.55
N GLY A 352 6.17 -5.24 -21.87
CA GLY A 352 6.32 -6.31 -22.86
C GLY A 352 7.64 -7.09 -22.82
N SER A 353 8.58 -6.70 -21.95
CA SER A 353 9.77 -7.49 -21.62
C SER A 353 9.45 -8.70 -20.72
N CYS A 354 8.35 -8.64 -19.97
CA CYS A 354 7.81 -9.72 -19.15
C CYS A 354 6.75 -10.52 -19.93
N ASN A 355 6.46 -11.74 -19.47
CA ASN A 355 5.31 -12.50 -19.95
C ASN A 355 4.01 -11.93 -19.33
N LEU A 356 3.15 -11.35 -20.15
CA LEU A 356 1.90 -10.74 -19.72
C LEU A 356 0.75 -11.76 -19.68
N LEU A 357 0.33 -12.13 -18.47
CA LEU A 357 -0.77 -13.07 -18.22
C LEU A 357 -2.08 -12.31 -18.09
N ARG A 358 -2.88 -12.35 -19.15
CA ARG A 358 -4.12 -11.60 -19.28
C ARG A 358 -5.27 -12.41 -18.68
N LEU A 359 -5.97 -11.87 -17.68
CA LEU A 359 -7.07 -12.54 -16.99
C LEU A 359 -8.38 -11.75 -17.09
N PRO A 360 -9.50 -12.42 -17.40
CA PRO A 360 -10.78 -11.73 -17.55
C PRO A 360 -11.39 -11.36 -16.20
N VAL A 361 -12.29 -10.38 -16.23
CA VAL A 361 -13.27 -10.23 -15.15
C VAL A 361 -14.28 -11.39 -15.18
N PHE A 362 -14.59 -11.95 -14.01
CA PHE A 362 -15.57 -13.03 -13.83
C PHE A 362 -16.95 -12.42 -13.49
N SER A 363 -18.05 -13.14 -13.78
CA SER A 363 -19.42 -12.68 -13.49
C SER A 363 -19.82 -12.78 -12.03
N ASN A 364 -18.99 -13.46 -11.24
CA ASN A 364 -19.11 -13.62 -9.81
C ASN A 364 -17.74 -13.39 -9.18
N GLU A 365 -17.72 -13.09 -7.89
CA GLU A 365 -16.48 -13.06 -7.13
C GLU A 365 -15.80 -14.43 -7.13
N VAL A 366 -14.47 -14.40 -7.19
CA VAL A 366 -13.66 -15.61 -7.27
C VAL A 366 -13.28 -16.00 -5.85
N ARG A 367 -14.13 -16.83 -5.24
CA ARG A 367 -13.98 -17.33 -3.87
C ARG A 367 -14.33 -18.80 -3.78
N GLY A 368 -13.89 -19.44 -2.70
CA GLY A 368 -14.07 -20.85 -2.46
C GLY A 368 -13.29 -21.71 -3.46
N ASN A 369 -13.26 -23.01 -3.19
CA ASN A 369 -12.44 -23.96 -3.95
C ASN A 369 -12.76 -23.96 -5.45
N ASP A 370 -14.03 -23.96 -5.84
CA ASP A 370 -14.46 -24.00 -7.24
C ASP A 370 -14.13 -22.72 -8.00
N GLY A 371 -14.32 -21.56 -7.38
CA GLY A 371 -13.98 -20.27 -7.96
C GLY A 371 -12.48 -20.13 -8.18
N LEU A 372 -11.69 -20.46 -7.16
CA LEU A 372 -10.23 -20.38 -7.20
C LEU A 372 -9.62 -21.38 -8.19
N LEU A 373 -10.12 -22.62 -8.25
CA LEU A 373 -9.67 -23.61 -9.25
C LEU A 373 -9.95 -23.13 -10.66
N ARG A 374 -11.15 -22.58 -10.91
CA ARG A 374 -11.51 -22.02 -12.22
C ARG A 374 -10.60 -20.86 -12.60
N PHE A 375 -10.28 -19.97 -11.66
CA PHE A 375 -9.32 -18.89 -11.90
C PHE A 375 -7.92 -19.44 -12.18
N GLY A 376 -7.51 -20.49 -11.47
CA GLY A 376 -6.25 -21.20 -11.69
C GLY A 376 -6.18 -21.83 -13.09
N ASP A 377 -7.28 -22.40 -13.59
CA ASP A 377 -7.39 -22.91 -14.95
C ASP A 377 -7.15 -21.80 -15.99
N PHE A 378 -7.79 -20.64 -15.83
CA PHE A 378 -7.52 -19.47 -16.69
C PHE A 378 -6.06 -19.00 -16.60
N LEU A 379 -5.51 -18.92 -15.40
CA LEU A 379 -4.13 -18.47 -15.14
C LEU A 379 -3.09 -19.44 -15.73
N SER A 380 -3.41 -20.73 -15.79
CA SER A 380 -2.54 -21.74 -16.41
C SER A 380 -2.68 -21.83 -17.94
N GLY A 381 -3.71 -21.22 -18.52
CA GLY A 381 -4.05 -21.37 -19.95
C GLY A 381 -4.95 -22.57 -20.26
N ASP A 382 -5.29 -23.40 -19.26
CA ASP A 382 -6.20 -24.55 -19.39
C ASP A 382 -7.69 -24.11 -19.48
N GLY A 383 -8.01 -22.88 -19.07
CA GLY A 383 -9.36 -22.31 -19.05
C GLY A 383 -9.79 -21.69 -20.39
N SER A 384 -10.25 -22.50 -21.35
CA SER A 384 -10.68 -21.99 -22.67
C SER A 384 -12.16 -21.58 -22.75
N GLN A 385 -13.02 -22.01 -21.81
CA GLN A 385 -14.47 -21.75 -21.87
C GLN A 385 -15.04 -21.34 -20.51
N TYR A 386 -15.22 -20.02 -20.32
CA TYR A 386 -16.02 -19.50 -19.21
C TYR A 386 -17.44 -19.20 -19.68
N SER A 387 -18.39 -20.07 -19.34
CA SER A 387 -19.82 -19.77 -19.43
C SER A 387 -20.27 -19.01 -18.18
N VAL A 388 -21.05 -17.94 -18.40
CA VAL A 388 -21.76 -17.27 -17.30
C VAL A 388 -22.83 -18.26 -16.83
N PRO A 389 -22.90 -18.59 -15.53
CA PRO A 389 -24.03 -19.37 -15.01
C PRO A 389 -25.33 -18.68 -15.41
N GLN A 390 -26.33 -19.43 -15.89
CA GLN A 390 -27.65 -18.84 -16.16
C GLN A 390 -28.20 -18.28 -14.85
N SER A 391 -28.22 -16.96 -14.73
CA SER A 391 -28.73 -16.30 -13.53
C SER A 391 -30.25 -16.43 -13.50
N THR A 392 -30.79 -17.06 -12.46
CA THR A 392 -32.23 -17.00 -12.19
C THR A 392 -32.59 -15.55 -11.92
N SER A 393 -33.50 -14.99 -12.73
CA SER A 393 -33.95 -13.61 -12.55
C SER A 393 -34.63 -13.47 -11.18
N ARG A 394 -33.96 -12.80 -10.23
CA ARG A 394 -34.66 -12.27 -9.06
C ARG A 394 -35.46 -11.04 -9.53
N PRO A 395 -36.75 -10.90 -9.15
CA PRO A 395 -37.48 -9.68 -9.43
C PRO A 395 -36.78 -8.51 -8.75
N LEU A 396 -36.48 -7.45 -9.51
CA LEU A 396 -35.95 -6.21 -8.96
C LEU A 396 -36.98 -5.62 -7.99
N ARG A 397 -36.56 -5.27 -6.78
CA ARG A 397 -37.37 -4.51 -5.83
C ARG A 397 -37.18 -3.02 -6.06
N ASP A 398 -38.15 -2.19 -5.67
CA ASP A 398 -38.03 -0.73 -5.80
C ASP A 398 -36.81 -0.18 -5.04
N GLU A 399 -36.48 -0.79 -3.90
CA GLU A 399 -35.27 -0.51 -3.12
C GLU A 399 -33.96 -0.87 -3.84
N ASP A 400 -33.98 -1.65 -4.92
CA ASP A 400 -32.79 -1.98 -5.72
C ASP A 400 -32.46 -0.86 -6.73
N ASN A 401 -33.41 0.04 -7.02
CA ASN A 401 -33.23 1.14 -7.96
C ASN A 401 -32.39 2.28 -7.37
N PHE A 402 -31.77 3.06 -8.25
CA PHE A 402 -31.02 4.25 -7.85
C PHE A 402 -31.97 5.37 -7.41
N GLN A 403 -31.58 6.09 -6.36
CA GLN A 403 -32.26 7.29 -5.90
C GLN A 403 -31.26 8.44 -6.04
N PRO A 404 -31.50 9.43 -6.92
CA PRO A 404 -30.62 10.61 -7.00
C PRO A 404 -30.75 11.51 -5.77
N GLY A 405 -29.68 12.19 -5.40
CA GLY A 405 -29.68 13.20 -4.35
C GLY A 405 -29.61 12.68 -2.91
N MET A 406 -29.10 11.45 -2.71
CA MET A 406 -29.02 10.80 -1.39
C MET A 406 -28.01 11.43 -0.43
N LEU A 407 -27.13 12.32 -0.90
CA LEU A 407 -26.25 13.08 0.00
C LEU A 407 -26.63 14.56 0.08
N ARG A 408 -27.84 14.94 -0.36
CA ARG A 408 -28.26 16.35 -0.39
C ARG A 408 -28.20 17.01 0.99
N GLU A 409 -28.45 16.26 2.06
CA GLU A 409 -28.40 16.79 3.43
C GLU A 409 -27.01 17.30 3.83
N VAL A 410 -25.94 16.71 3.30
CA VAL A 410 -24.56 17.17 3.53
C VAL A 410 -24.37 18.62 3.08
N LEU A 411 -25.04 19.05 1.99
CA LEU A 411 -24.96 20.43 1.48
C LEU A 411 -25.68 21.44 2.37
N ASN A 412 -26.63 20.99 3.19
CA ASN A 412 -27.43 21.86 4.05
C ASN A 412 -26.80 22.07 5.43
N LYS A 413 -25.75 21.30 5.77
CA LYS A 413 -25.02 21.41 7.03
C LYS A 413 -23.96 22.51 6.91
N ASP A 414 -23.75 23.28 7.98
CA ASP A 414 -22.67 24.28 8.05
C ASP A 414 -21.33 23.61 8.41
N LEU A 415 -20.90 22.66 7.57
CA LEU A 415 -19.69 21.89 7.78
C LEU A 415 -18.45 22.72 7.44
N GLN A 416 -17.44 22.62 8.29
CA GLN A 416 -16.09 23.11 8.03
C GLN A 416 -15.20 22.01 7.43
N PHE A 417 -15.47 20.73 7.74
CA PHE A 417 -14.61 19.61 7.39
C PHE A 417 -15.41 18.40 6.89
N ILE A 418 -15.03 17.84 5.74
CA ILE A 418 -15.67 16.64 5.20
C ILE A 418 -14.60 15.64 4.83
N ILE A 419 -14.73 14.42 5.32
CA ILE A 419 -13.70 13.39 5.22
C ILE A 419 -14.24 12.23 4.42
N PHE A 420 -13.48 11.78 3.41
CA PHE A 420 -13.82 10.60 2.63
C PHE A 420 -12.85 9.48 2.96
N GLY A 421 -13.35 8.39 3.55
CA GLY A 421 -12.54 7.23 3.91
C GLY A 421 -13.12 5.91 3.41
N GLY A 422 -12.26 4.90 3.28
CA GLY A 422 -12.59 3.63 2.64
C GLY A 422 -11.37 2.95 2.03
N LYS A 423 -11.55 1.70 1.58
CA LYS A 423 -10.48 0.89 0.98
C LYS A 423 -9.84 1.59 -0.24
N GLY A 424 -8.62 1.23 -0.59
CA GLY A 424 -8.01 1.66 -1.86
C GLY A 424 -8.83 1.17 -3.07
N GLY A 425 -9.05 2.03 -4.06
CA GLY A 425 -9.75 1.65 -5.31
C GLY A 425 -11.29 1.75 -5.29
N VAL A 426 -11.92 2.14 -4.18
CA VAL A 426 -13.40 2.27 -4.09
C VAL A 426 -13.97 3.56 -4.71
N GLY A 427 -13.10 4.46 -5.20
CA GLY A 427 -13.50 5.74 -5.81
C GLY A 427 -13.66 6.91 -4.83
N LYS A 428 -12.97 6.90 -3.68
CA LYS A 428 -12.96 8.01 -2.70
C LYS A 428 -12.67 9.36 -3.36
N THR A 429 -11.58 9.43 -4.13
CA THR A 429 -11.12 10.66 -4.77
C THR A 429 -12.12 11.20 -5.79
N THR A 430 -12.77 10.31 -6.54
CA THR A 430 -13.82 10.69 -7.50
C THR A 430 -15.04 11.27 -6.77
N VAL A 431 -15.49 10.62 -5.69
CA VAL A 431 -16.63 11.09 -4.88
C VAL A 431 -16.28 12.39 -4.16
N SER A 432 -15.08 12.52 -3.61
CA SER A 432 -14.63 13.73 -2.91
C SER A 432 -14.49 14.92 -3.86
N ALA A 433 -13.95 14.72 -5.08
CA ALA A 433 -13.88 15.73 -6.12
C ALA A 433 -15.28 16.18 -6.59
N ALA A 434 -16.20 15.24 -6.83
CA ALA A 434 -17.59 15.54 -7.17
C ALA A 434 -18.33 16.29 -6.04
N THR A 435 -18.03 15.96 -4.79
CA THR A 435 -18.54 16.66 -3.60
C THR A 435 -18.01 18.08 -3.53
N ALA A 436 -16.71 18.28 -3.78
CA ALA A 436 -16.08 19.58 -3.76
C ALA A 436 -16.70 20.54 -4.78
N LEU A 437 -16.97 20.06 -5.99
CA LEU A 437 -17.71 20.82 -7.00
C LEU A 437 -19.13 21.19 -6.54
N SER A 438 -19.85 20.25 -5.91
CA SER A 438 -21.19 20.50 -5.39
C SER A 438 -21.18 21.59 -4.31
N ILE A 439 -20.29 21.47 -3.33
CA ILE A 439 -20.20 22.38 -2.19
C ILE A 439 -19.79 23.77 -2.65
N ALA A 440 -18.79 23.87 -3.53
CA ALA A 440 -18.34 25.15 -4.09
C ALA A 440 -19.48 25.88 -4.82
N ARG A 441 -20.28 25.15 -5.60
CA ARG A 441 -21.42 25.73 -6.33
C ARG A 441 -22.57 26.16 -5.40
N HIS A 442 -22.83 25.42 -4.32
CA HIS A 442 -23.90 25.77 -3.37
C HIS A 442 -23.47 26.84 -2.35
N ASN A 443 -22.16 27.12 -2.21
CA ASN A 443 -21.62 28.13 -1.30
C ASN A 443 -20.66 29.07 -2.06
N PRO A 444 -21.17 29.92 -2.97
CA PRO A 444 -20.33 30.77 -3.83
C PRO A 444 -19.51 31.82 -3.05
N ASP A 445 -19.92 32.13 -1.82
CA ASP A 445 -19.27 33.04 -0.89
C ASP A 445 -18.16 32.39 -0.05
N LYS A 446 -18.09 31.05 -0.03
CA LYS A 446 -17.11 30.28 0.74
C LYS A 446 -15.99 29.77 -0.14
N LYS A 447 -14.75 29.81 0.35
CA LYS A 447 -13.59 29.18 -0.27
C LYS A 447 -13.51 27.71 0.15
N VAL A 448 -13.46 26.82 -0.84
CA VAL A 448 -13.43 25.37 -0.64
C VAL A 448 -12.06 24.83 -1.02
N LEU A 449 -11.40 24.10 -0.11
CA LEU A 449 -10.16 23.37 -0.39
C LEU A 449 -10.42 21.87 -0.37
N VAL A 450 -10.31 21.19 -1.51
CA VAL A 450 -10.15 19.74 -1.55
C VAL A 450 -8.67 19.39 -1.49
N PHE A 451 -8.29 18.44 -0.65
CA PHE A 451 -6.91 18.01 -0.57
C PHE A 451 -6.79 16.52 -0.37
N SER A 452 -5.70 15.95 -0.88
CA SER A 452 -5.38 14.54 -0.73
C SER A 452 -4.02 14.37 -0.08
N THR A 453 -3.93 13.36 0.79
CA THR A 453 -2.65 12.85 1.31
C THR A 453 -2.24 11.56 0.62
N ASP A 454 -2.97 11.14 -0.43
CA ASP A 454 -2.62 9.96 -1.21
C ASP A 454 -1.41 10.29 -2.12
N PRO A 455 -0.28 9.54 -2.02
CA PRO A 455 0.88 9.74 -2.87
C PRO A 455 0.65 9.40 -4.36
N ALA A 456 -0.53 8.89 -4.73
CA ALA A 456 -0.83 8.44 -6.09
C ALA A 456 -1.34 9.53 -7.06
N HIS A 457 -1.24 10.83 -6.74
CA HIS A 457 -1.70 11.92 -7.63
C HIS A 457 -3.15 11.78 -8.15
N SER A 458 -4.05 11.31 -7.27
CA SER A 458 -5.41 10.90 -7.68
C SER A 458 -6.38 12.07 -7.91
N LEU A 459 -6.16 13.25 -7.33
CA LEU A 459 -6.99 14.44 -7.57
C LEU A 459 -6.64 15.06 -8.92
N ALA A 460 -5.35 15.15 -9.25
CA ALA A 460 -4.88 15.63 -10.55
C ALA A 460 -5.50 14.82 -11.69
N ASP A 461 -5.50 13.50 -11.53
CA ASP A 461 -6.16 12.57 -12.44
C ASP A 461 -7.67 12.83 -12.50
N SER A 462 -8.37 12.82 -11.35
CA SER A 462 -9.83 13.00 -11.27
C SER A 462 -10.30 14.30 -11.93
N PHE A 463 -9.64 15.43 -11.64
CA PHE A 463 -9.96 16.73 -12.25
C PHE A 463 -9.42 16.91 -13.67
N ALA A 464 -8.60 15.96 -14.17
CA ALA A 464 -7.87 16.08 -15.43
C ALA A 464 -7.05 17.39 -15.53
N THR A 465 -6.48 17.83 -14.41
CA THR A 465 -5.76 19.11 -14.27
C THR A 465 -4.50 18.89 -13.45
N SER A 466 -3.42 19.63 -13.74
CA SER A 466 -2.19 19.53 -12.95
C SER A 466 -2.38 20.07 -11.52
N ILE A 467 -2.48 19.16 -10.55
CA ILE A 467 -2.53 19.46 -9.12
C ILE A 467 -1.27 18.87 -8.48
N GLY A 468 -0.68 19.58 -7.53
CA GLY A 468 0.52 19.14 -6.84
C GLY A 468 0.61 19.75 -5.45
N ASP A 469 1.83 19.90 -4.92
CA ASP A 469 2.07 20.36 -3.54
C ASP A 469 1.81 21.87 -3.31
N LYS A 470 1.25 22.55 -4.30
CA LYS A 470 0.80 23.95 -4.21
C LYS A 470 -0.72 24.00 -4.39
N VAL A 471 -1.35 24.92 -3.67
CA VAL A 471 -2.78 25.19 -3.84
C VAL A 471 -3.02 25.65 -5.28
N THR A 472 -3.86 24.92 -6.00
CA THR A 472 -4.23 25.19 -7.39
C THR A 472 -5.72 25.53 -7.46
N PRO A 473 -6.13 26.65 -8.05
CA PRO A 473 -7.54 26.93 -8.31
C PRO A 473 -8.10 25.95 -9.35
N ILE A 474 -9.31 25.45 -9.12
CA ILE A 474 -10.03 24.61 -10.09
C ILE A 474 -10.98 25.51 -10.87
N GLU A 475 -10.56 25.85 -12.09
CA GLU A 475 -11.35 26.65 -13.02
C GLU A 475 -12.47 25.79 -13.61
N THR A 476 -13.71 26.26 -13.57
CA THR A 476 -14.81 25.60 -14.29
C THR A 476 -15.68 26.64 -14.97
N GLU A 477 -16.06 26.38 -16.22
CA GLU A 477 -17.01 27.22 -16.95
C GLU A 477 -18.40 27.22 -16.31
N SER A 478 -18.75 26.15 -15.58
CA SER A 478 -20.02 26.04 -14.85
C SER A 478 -20.10 26.82 -13.53
N LEU A 479 -18.98 27.38 -13.04
CA LEU A 479 -18.94 28.25 -11.85
C LEU A 479 -18.93 29.75 -12.23
N GLN A 480 -19.20 30.10 -13.50
CA GLN A 480 -19.10 31.45 -14.08
C GLN A 480 -19.97 32.54 -13.42
N ASP A 481 -20.92 32.19 -12.53
CA ASP A 481 -21.65 33.19 -11.73
C ASP A 481 -20.82 33.74 -10.54
N ALA A 482 -19.70 33.11 -10.20
CA ALA A 482 -18.73 33.65 -9.23
C ALA A 482 -17.58 34.33 -9.98
N SER A 483 -17.40 35.63 -9.77
CA SER A 483 -16.40 36.48 -10.45
C SER A 483 -14.93 36.06 -10.26
N GLN A 484 -14.66 35.07 -9.41
CA GLN A 484 -13.43 34.28 -9.30
C GLN A 484 -13.84 32.88 -8.80
N GLY A 485 -13.29 31.80 -9.38
CA GLY A 485 -13.57 30.44 -8.89
C GLY A 485 -13.24 30.28 -7.39
N ASN A 486 -14.12 29.61 -6.64
CA ASN A 486 -14.01 29.45 -5.18
C ASN A 486 -13.55 28.04 -4.74
N LEU A 487 -13.24 27.15 -5.68
CA LEU A 487 -12.73 25.81 -5.44
C LEU A 487 -11.21 25.74 -5.68
N TYR A 488 -10.50 25.13 -4.74
CA TYR A 488 -9.07 24.92 -4.79
C TYR A 488 -8.73 23.47 -4.48
N ALA A 489 -7.66 22.97 -5.08
CA ALA A 489 -7.15 21.63 -4.85
C ALA A 489 -5.68 21.64 -4.39
N LEU A 490 -5.30 20.65 -3.59
CA LEU A 490 -3.93 20.43 -3.13
C LEU A 490 -3.63 18.94 -3.03
N GLU A 491 -2.53 18.50 -3.61
CA GLU A 491 -2.01 17.15 -3.38
C GLU A 491 -0.73 17.22 -2.56
N ILE A 492 -0.78 16.72 -1.33
CA ILE A 492 0.34 16.86 -0.41
C ILE A 492 1.39 15.79 -0.73
N ASP A 493 2.59 16.23 -1.09
CA ASP A 493 3.75 15.33 -1.21
C ASP A 493 4.31 15.03 0.20
N GLY A 494 3.65 14.13 0.92
CA GLY A 494 4.08 13.69 2.26
C GLY A 494 5.51 13.15 2.27
N ARG A 495 5.91 12.44 1.21
CA ARG A 495 7.29 11.94 1.03
C ARG A 495 8.28 13.09 0.83
N GLY A 496 7.91 14.11 0.06
CA GLY A 496 8.68 15.33 -0.12
C GLY A 496 8.87 16.09 1.19
N LEU A 497 7.77 16.30 1.94
CA LEU A 497 7.80 16.92 3.28
C LEU A 497 8.75 16.16 4.20
N TYR A 498 8.65 14.83 4.22
CA TYR A 498 9.52 13.97 4.99
C TYR A 498 10.99 14.04 4.56
N ARG A 499 11.28 14.00 3.24
CA ARG A 499 12.65 14.16 2.72
C ARG A 499 13.27 15.50 3.12
N ASN A 500 12.48 16.58 3.09
CA ASN A 500 12.92 17.91 3.49
C ASN A 500 13.19 17.98 4.99
N PHE A 501 12.28 17.45 5.80
CA PHE A 501 12.44 17.34 7.24
C PHE A 501 13.70 16.54 7.62
N LYS A 502 13.94 15.41 6.95
CA LYS A 502 15.15 14.59 7.13
C LYS A 502 16.42 15.36 6.81
N LYS A 503 16.46 16.11 5.70
CA LYS A 503 17.61 16.94 5.32
C LYS A 503 17.91 18.01 6.37
N GLU A 504 16.87 18.72 6.81
CA GLU A 504 16.97 19.76 7.86
C GLU A 504 17.50 19.16 9.16
N TYR A 505 16.93 18.03 9.59
CA TYR A 505 17.31 17.36 10.83
C TYR A 505 18.75 16.82 10.80
N LYS A 506 19.14 16.18 9.69
CA LYS A 506 20.52 15.72 9.46
C LYS A 506 21.50 16.88 9.56
N LEU A 507 21.24 17.98 8.85
CA LEU A 507 22.10 19.17 8.89
C LEU A 507 22.22 19.75 10.31
N ASN A 508 21.10 19.77 11.06
CA ASN A 508 21.09 20.23 12.44
C ASN A 508 21.94 19.36 13.38
N ILE A 509 21.93 18.03 13.19
CA ILE A 509 22.81 17.10 13.92
C ILE A 509 24.26 17.34 13.55
N GLU A 510 24.61 17.33 12.26
CA GLU A 510 25.98 17.53 11.78
C GLU A 510 26.56 18.85 12.29
N ASN A 511 25.78 19.93 12.26
CA ASN A 511 26.19 21.24 12.78
C ASN A 511 26.39 21.23 14.30
N ALA A 512 25.53 20.55 15.06
CA ALA A 512 25.69 20.42 16.51
C ALA A 512 26.97 19.66 16.86
N PHE A 513 27.25 18.54 16.17
CA PHE A 513 28.48 17.77 16.37
C PHE A 513 29.73 18.56 15.97
N LYS A 514 29.70 19.32 14.86
CA LYS A 514 30.81 20.19 14.45
C LYS A 514 31.12 21.26 15.50
N LYS A 515 30.08 21.97 15.99
CA LYS A 515 30.24 22.98 17.04
C LYS A 515 30.84 22.37 18.31
N TRP A 516 30.33 21.22 18.72
CA TRP A 516 30.84 20.52 19.88
C TRP A 516 32.27 20.03 19.72
N GLN A 517 32.61 19.44 18.57
CA GLN A 517 33.95 18.95 18.27
C GLN A 517 34.96 20.09 18.32
N ALA A 518 34.61 21.26 17.79
CA ALA A 518 35.42 22.46 17.88
C ALA A 518 35.66 22.88 19.35
N SER A 519 34.63 22.84 20.20
CA SER A 519 34.75 23.13 21.64
C SER A 519 35.55 22.07 22.41
N TYR A 520 35.46 20.79 22.04
CA TYR A 520 36.11 19.67 22.75
C TYR A 520 37.59 19.51 22.38
N LEU A 521 37.96 19.76 21.11
CA LEU A 521 39.36 19.78 20.65
C LEU A 521 40.16 20.92 21.27
N ALA A 522 39.52 22.07 21.53
CA ALA A 522 40.12 23.18 22.29
C ALA A 522 40.50 22.79 23.73
N GLY A 523 39.91 21.70 24.27
CA GLY A 523 40.19 21.14 25.61
C GLY A 523 41.25 20.03 25.65
N GLY A 524 41.94 19.72 24.54
CA GLY A 524 43.14 18.86 24.53
C GLY A 524 42.94 17.34 24.63
N ARG A 525 41.71 16.80 24.51
CA ARG A 525 41.45 15.34 24.51
C ARG A 525 41.19 14.82 23.10
N LYS A 526 41.85 13.71 22.70
CA LYS A 526 41.60 13.01 21.42
C LYS A 526 40.60 11.88 21.59
N TRP A 527 39.34 12.11 21.25
CA TRP A 527 38.36 11.07 20.94
C TRP A 527 37.97 11.18 19.46
N LYS A 528 37.99 10.08 18.69
CA LYS A 528 37.53 10.09 17.29
C LYS A 528 36.03 9.79 17.26
N MET A 529 35.22 10.84 17.12
CA MET A 529 33.73 10.84 17.20
C MET A 529 32.98 10.70 15.86
N ASP A 530 33.67 10.54 14.72
CA ASP A 530 33.05 10.41 13.38
C ASP A 530 32.00 9.27 13.22
N PHE A 531 31.78 8.50 14.30
CA PHE A 531 30.89 7.36 14.39
C PHE A 531 29.56 7.68 15.07
N ASP A 532 29.54 8.47 16.17
CA ASP A 532 28.29 8.82 16.88
C ASP A 532 27.41 9.74 16.03
N GLU A 533 28.03 10.62 15.25
CA GLU A 533 27.36 11.40 14.20
C GLU A 533 26.70 10.48 13.16
N LYS A 534 27.42 9.46 12.65
CA LYS A 534 26.87 8.50 11.68
C LYS A 534 25.72 7.69 12.26
N VAL A 535 25.82 7.21 13.49
CA VAL A 535 24.72 6.46 14.14
C VAL A 535 23.50 7.35 14.36
N MET A 536 23.69 8.59 14.81
CA MET A 536 22.60 9.55 15.00
C MET A 536 21.95 9.94 13.67
N VAL A 537 22.74 10.08 12.60
CA VAL A 537 22.24 10.32 11.23
C VAL A 537 21.52 9.10 10.67
N GLU A 538 21.96 7.86 10.93
CA GLU A 538 21.23 6.69 10.44
C GLU A 538 19.99 6.36 11.30
N PHE A 539 19.90 6.84 12.54
CA PHE A 539 18.66 6.73 13.34
C PHE A 539 17.51 7.59 12.77
N VAL A 540 17.87 8.61 12.00
CA VAL A 540 16.97 9.46 11.22
C VAL A 540 16.54 8.77 9.94
N ASP A 541 17.20 7.69 9.53
CA ASP A 541 16.74 6.87 8.42
C ASP A 541 15.67 5.85 8.86
N THR A 542 15.42 5.75 10.17
CA THR A 542 14.52 4.79 10.83
C THR A 542 13.22 5.42 11.40
N TYR A 543 12.81 6.61 10.91
CA TYR A 543 11.60 7.33 11.38
C TYR A 543 10.29 6.53 11.37
N PRO A 544 9.29 6.94 12.19
CA PRO A 544 7.97 6.32 12.22
C PRO A 544 7.11 6.40 10.96
N PRO A 545 6.51 5.24 10.54
CA PRO A 545 5.29 5.22 9.77
C PRO A 545 4.27 6.15 10.41
N GLY A 546 3.55 6.92 9.60
CA GLY A 546 2.59 7.91 10.07
C GLY A 546 3.15 9.34 10.13
N LEU A 547 4.48 9.54 10.06
CA LEU A 547 5.06 10.90 10.12
C LEU A 547 4.80 11.69 8.83
N GLU A 548 4.81 11.03 7.68
CA GLU A 548 4.46 11.67 6.39
C GLU A 548 3.05 12.28 6.48
N GLU A 549 2.12 11.55 7.06
CA GLU A 549 0.73 11.93 7.27
C GLU A 549 0.61 13.08 8.29
N VAL A 550 1.42 13.10 9.34
CA VAL A 550 1.43 14.25 10.27
C VAL A 550 2.04 15.50 9.70
N LEU A 551 3.14 15.39 8.95
CA LEU A 551 3.69 16.55 8.25
C LEU A 551 2.67 17.11 7.26
N ALA A 552 1.88 16.24 6.62
CA ALA A 552 0.78 16.66 5.77
C ALA A 552 -0.34 17.36 6.57
N LEU A 553 -0.74 16.82 7.73
CA LEU A 553 -1.72 17.47 8.60
C LEU A 553 -1.24 18.83 9.14
N GLU A 554 0.04 18.97 9.49
CA GLU A 554 0.60 20.25 9.93
C GLU A 554 0.44 21.34 8.87
N LYS A 555 0.66 20.98 7.60
CA LYS A 555 0.44 21.87 6.46
C LYS A 555 -1.02 22.32 6.37
N ILE A 556 -1.97 21.39 6.51
CA ILE A 556 -3.42 21.69 6.48
C ILE A 556 -3.86 22.54 7.67
N MET A 557 -3.38 22.21 8.87
CA MET A 557 -3.66 22.97 10.08
C MET A 557 -3.10 24.39 10.02
N GLY A 558 -2.03 24.61 9.25
CA GLY A 558 -1.55 25.93 8.87
C GLY A 558 -2.63 26.75 8.15
N PHE A 559 -3.25 26.18 7.11
CA PHE A 559 -4.34 26.85 6.38
C PHE A 559 -5.56 27.12 7.26
N ILE A 560 -5.94 26.17 8.12
CA ILE A 560 -7.06 26.33 9.06
C ILE A 560 -6.77 27.47 10.05
N LYS A 561 -5.56 27.54 10.59
CA LYS A 561 -5.15 28.57 11.55
C LYS A 561 -5.16 29.97 10.91
N ASN A 562 -4.73 30.07 9.66
CA ASN A 562 -4.68 31.32 8.91
C ASN A 562 -6.04 31.75 8.35
N ARG A 563 -7.05 30.87 8.38
CA ARG A 563 -8.37 31.06 7.75
C ARG A 563 -8.26 31.32 6.25
N ASP A 564 -7.38 30.57 5.59
CA ASP A 564 -7.17 30.68 4.14
C ASP A 564 -8.38 30.15 3.34
N PHE A 565 -9.15 29.23 3.93
CA PHE A 565 -10.35 28.60 3.36
C PHE A 565 -11.44 28.45 4.43
N ASP A 566 -12.68 28.28 3.97
CA ASP A 566 -13.86 28.14 4.83
C ASP A 566 -14.28 26.67 5.00
N ILE A 567 -14.18 25.88 3.93
CA ILE A 567 -14.55 24.46 3.91
C ILE A 567 -13.38 23.61 3.41
N TYR A 568 -13.09 22.53 4.13
CA TYR A 568 -11.99 21.61 3.86
C TYR A 568 -12.56 20.23 3.54
N ILE A 569 -12.19 19.68 2.39
CA ILE A 569 -12.58 18.34 1.96
C ILE A 569 -11.33 17.48 1.91
N PHE A 570 -11.28 16.48 2.79
CA PHE A 570 -10.15 15.58 2.92
C PHE A 570 -10.42 14.26 2.18
N ASP A 571 -9.74 14.08 1.05
CA ASP A 571 -9.59 12.79 0.38
C ASP A 571 -8.50 11.99 1.09
N THR A 572 -8.88 11.00 1.89
CA THR A 572 -7.90 10.28 2.71
C THR A 572 -7.18 9.20 1.91
N ALA A 573 -5.95 8.90 2.32
CA ALA A 573 -5.30 7.64 1.97
C ALA A 573 -6.16 6.42 2.40
N PRO A 574 -5.86 5.19 1.94
CA PRO A 574 -6.61 3.99 2.31
C PRO A 574 -6.79 3.84 3.84
N THR A 575 -7.94 3.28 4.26
CA THR A 575 -8.42 3.22 5.65
C THR A 575 -7.35 2.98 6.73
N GLY A 576 -6.42 2.05 6.52
CA GLY A 576 -5.35 1.75 7.48
C GLY A 576 -4.50 2.98 7.83
N HIS A 577 -4.06 3.76 6.84
CA HIS A 577 -3.25 4.96 7.05
C HIS A 577 -4.04 6.06 7.76
N LEU A 578 -5.32 6.21 7.45
CA LEU A 578 -6.19 7.16 8.16
C LEU A 578 -6.33 6.80 9.64
N LEU A 579 -6.56 5.53 9.96
CA LEU A 579 -6.67 5.08 11.35
C LEU A 579 -5.34 5.19 12.10
N GLU A 580 -4.22 4.91 11.42
CA GLU A 580 -2.88 5.14 11.98
C GLU A 580 -2.65 6.62 12.29
N LEU A 581 -3.03 7.51 11.38
CA LEU A 581 -2.97 8.97 11.57
C LEU A 581 -3.80 9.43 12.78
N LEU A 582 -5.01 8.91 12.92
CA LEU A 582 -5.89 9.25 14.04
C LEU A 582 -5.39 8.68 15.37
N LYS A 583 -4.69 7.53 15.35
CA LYS A 583 -4.04 6.90 16.53
C LYS A 583 -2.63 7.43 16.80
N PHE A 584 -2.08 8.24 15.89
CA PHE A 584 -0.71 8.75 15.91
C PHE A 584 -0.30 9.60 17.13
N PRO A 585 -1.18 10.36 17.84
CA PRO A 585 -0.72 11.14 18.99
C PRO A 585 -0.10 10.30 20.11
N GLU A 586 -0.50 9.03 20.27
CA GLU A 586 0.12 8.10 21.22
C GLU A 586 1.47 7.58 20.73
N LEU A 587 1.58 7.22 19.45
CA LEU A 587 2.79 6.73 18.81
C LEU A 587 3.92 7.78 18.83
N VAL A 588 3.57 9.02 18.50
CA VAL A 588 4.49 10.16 18.59
C VAL A 588 4.93 10.37 20.02
N ARG A 589 4.02 10.47 20.99
CA ARG A 589 4.41 10.66 22.39
C ARG A 589 5.40 9.61 22.88
N GLU A 590 5.19 8.35 22.53
CA GLU A 590 6.05 7.25 22.97
C GLU A 590 7.39 7.24 22.21
N TRP A 591 7.37 7.42 20.88
CA TRP A 591 8.60 7.55 20.08
C TRP A 591 9.44 8.72 20.57
N LEU A 592 8.80 9.85 20.82
CA LEU A 592 9.45 11.04 21.37
C LEU A 592 9.98 10.80 22.76
N ARG A 593 9.26 10.09 23.63
CA ARG A 593 9.79 9.73 24.94
C ARG A 593 11.07 8.90 24.83
N VAL A 594 11.18 8.02 23.84
CA VAL A 594 12.39 7.22 23.57
C VAL A 594 13.50 8.07 22.94
N THR A 595 13.19 8.78 21.85
CA THR A 595 14.12 9.62 21.10
C THR A 595 14.62 10.80 21.95
N TYR A 596 13.75 11.49 22.68
CA TYR A 596 14.10 12.54 23.63
C TYR A 596 14.95 12.01 24.78
N ARG A 597 14.68 10.81 25.31
CA ARG A 597 15.58 10.14 26.28
C ARG A 597 16.94 9.84 25.68
N ALA A 598 17.00 9.40 24.42
CA ALA A 598 18.28 9.16 23.72
C ALA A 598 19.03 10.48 23.50
N ILE A 599 18.34 11.53 23.05
CA ILE A 599 18.89 12.85 22.73
C ILE A 599 19.35 13.62 23.98
N LEU A 600 18.53 13.69 25.04
CA LEU A 600 18.89 14.33 26.33
C LEU A 600 20.10 13.67 27.00
N ARG A 601 20.35 12.39 26.71
CA ARG A 601 21.48 11.66 27.25
C ARG A 601 22.81 12.10 26.65
N TYR A 602 22.81 12.48 25.37
CA TYR A 602 23.97 13.13 24.73
C TYR A 602 24.13 14.59 25.15
N HIS A 603 23.06 15.25 25.62
CA HIS A 603 23.11 16.65 26.06
C HIS A 603 23.99 16.91 27.29
N ARG A 604 24.25 15.90 28.13
CA ARG A 604 25.16 16.04 29.28
C ARG A 604 26.62 16.24 28.87
N GLU A 605 27.01 15.79 27.69
CA GLU A 605 28.36 15.96 27.16
C GLU A 605 28.41 16.93 25.98
N VAL A 606 27.30 17.14 25.24
CA VAL A 606 27.18 18.01 24.06
C VAL A 606 26.12 19.10 24.29
N PRO A 607 26.45 20.40 24.38
CA PRO A 607 25.43 21.46 24.38
C PRO A 607 24.78 21.47 22.98
N VAL A 608 23.49 21.15 22.92
CA VAL A 608 22.76 21.15 21.65
C VAL A 608 21.55 22.07 21.81
N ASP A 609 21.75 23.34 21.47
CA ASP A 609 20.68 24.37 21.41
C ASP A 609 19.49 23.92 20.52
N ASN A 610 19.70 22.96 19.62
CA ASN A 610 18.69 22.40 18.72
C ASN A 610 17.75 21.35 19.38
N ILE A 611 18.03 20.87 20.60
CA ILE A 611 17.12 19.94 21.31
C ILE A 611 15.86 20.66 21.76
N GLU A 612 15.98 21.92 22.19
CA GLU A 612 14.81 22.76 22.49
C GLU A 612 13.97 23.01 21.24
N VAL A 613 14.61 23.23 20.08
CA VAL A 613 13.91 23.40 18.80
C VAL A 613 13.15 22.12 18.42
N LEU A 614 13.78 20.96 18.54
CA LEU A 614 13.13 19.68 18.29
C LEU A 614 11.97 19.44 19.27
N ALA A 615 12.21 19.61 20.57
CA ALA A 615 11.18 19.47 21.62
C ALA A 615 10.01 20.44 21.43
N LYS A 616 10.28 21.66 20.97
CA LYS A 616 9.25 22.64 20.63
C LYS A 616 8.46 22.23 19.40
N LYS A 617 9.13 21.77 18.33
CA LYS A 617 8.49 21.27 17.10
C LYS A 617 7.56 20.10 17.40
N ILE A 618 8.03 19.19 18.25
CA ILE A 618 7.29 18.07 18.83
C ILE A 618 6.02 18.50 19.58
N LEU A 619 6.14 19.45 20.50
CA LEU A 619 5.01 19.94 21.28
C LEU A 619 3.99 20.63 20.37
N THR A 620 4.46 21.40 19.39
CA THR A 620 3.58 22.00 18.39
C THR A 620 2.89 20.95 17.50
N SER A 621 3.57 19.86 17.12
CA SER A 621 2.95 18.73 16.41
C SER A 621 1.86 18.08 17.26
N GLN A 622 2.12 17.88 18.56
CA GLN A 622 1.15 17.29 19.48
C GLN A 622 -0.10 18.18 19.65
N GLU A 623 0.08 19.49 19.83
CA GLU A 623 -1.03 20.46 19.87
C GLU A 623 -1.83 20.47 18.57
N THR A 624 -1.14 20.36 17.44
CA THR A 624 -1.75 20.33 16.10
C THR A 624 -2.65 19.10 15.94
N VAL A 625 -2.16 17.92 16.32
CA VAL A 625 -2.94 16.68 16.28
C VAL A 625 -4.13 16.74 17.23
N GLN A 626 -3.99 17.30 18.44
CA GLN A 626 -5.10 17.46 19.37
C GLN A 626 -6.20 18.40 18.82
N LYS A 627 -5.80 19.53 18.24
CA LYS A 627 -6.73 20.46 17.60
C LYS A 627 -7.46 19.80 16.43
N MET A 628 -6.73 19.07 15.60
CA MET A 628 -7.32 18.30 14.51
C MET A 628 -8.36 17.32 15.05
N HIS A 629 -8.01 16.50 16.05
CA HIS A 629 -8.95 15.56 16.67
C HIS A 629 -10.21 16.27 17.20
N SER A 630 -10.07 17.42 17.86
CA SER A 630 -11.24 18.18 18.36
C SER A 630 -12.14 18.69 17.24
N LEU A 631 -11.57 19.08 16.11
CA LEU A 631 -12.33 19.52 14.94
C LEU A 631 -13.03 18.33 14.27
N LEU A 632 -12.32 17.21 14.10
CA LEU A 632 -12.86 16.00 13.47
C LEU A 632 -13.99 15.34 14.27
N THR A 633 -14.03 15.53 15.59
CA THR A 633 -15.05 14.93 16.46
C THR A 633 -16.25 15.85 16.72
N ASP A 634 -16.26 17.08 16.17
CA ASP A 634 -17.38 18.01 16.29
C ASP A 634 -18.46 17.68 15.23
N PRO A 635 -19.64 17.16 15.62
CA PRO A 635 -20.71 16.78 14.69
C PRO A 635 -21.38 17.97 14.00
N GLN A 636 -21.17 19.21 14.47
CA GLN A 636 -21.70 20.40 13.80
C GLN A 636 -20.76 20.89 12.70
N LYS A 637 -19.47 20.57 12.79
CA LYS A 637 -18.44 21.09 11.88
C LYS A 637 -17.85 20.03 10.98
N SER A 638 -17.94 18.76 11.34
CA SER A 638 -17.31 17.66 10.62
C SER A 638 -18.32 16.59 10.24
N GLU A 639 -18.10 15.97 9.08
CA GLU A 639 -18.80 14.75 8.65
C GLU A 639 -17.81 13.81 7.98
N PHE A 640 -17.83 12.55 8.38
CA PHE A 640 -17.14 11.47 7.71
C PHE A 640 -18.10 10.71 6.80
N ILE A 641 -17.72 10.55 5.54
CA ILE A 641 -18.45 9.80 4.52
C ILE A 641 -17.63 8.55 4.17
N ALA A 642 -18.17 7.38 4.51
CA ALA A 642 -17.55 6.12 4.15
C ALA A 642 -17.85 5.81 2.68
N VAL A 643 -16.83 5.47 1.88
CA VAL A 643 -17.00 5.03 0.49
C VAL A 643 -16.60 3.57 0.39
N THR A 644 -17.45 2.77 -0.24
CA THR A 644 -17.25 1.34 -0.43
C THR A 644 -17.73 0.88 -1.80
N ILE A 645 -17.50 -0.39 -2.12
CA ILE A 645 -17.99 -1.06 -3.33
C ILE A 645 -18.81 -2.28 -2.91
N PRO A 646 -19.80 -2.70 -3.72
CA PRO A 646 -20.64 -3.86 -3.44
C PRO A 646 -19.90 -5.19 -3.71
N GLU A 647 -18.80 -5.39 -3.00
CA GLU A 647 -18.00 -6.60 -2.95
C GLU A 647 -17.84 -7.02 -1.48
N ALA A 648 -17.83 -8.32 -1.18
CA ALA A 648 -17.93 -8.75 0.23
C ALA A 648 -16.77 -8.23 1.11
N MET A 649 -15.52 -8.26 0.61
CA MET A 649 -14.38 -7.72 1.34
C MET A 649 -14.44 -6.19 1.48
N GLY A 650 -14.96 -5.48 0.47
CA GLY A 650 -15.21 -4.04 0.55
C GLY A 650 -16.20 -3.72 1.67
N MET A 651 -17.24 -4.53 1.81
CA MET A 651 -18.27 -4.38 2.83
C MET A 651 -17.74 -4.71 4.25
N LEU A 652 -16.97 -5.78 4.42
CA LEU A 652 -16.34 -6.14 5.70
C LEU A 652 -15.37 -5.04 6.19
N GLU A 653 -14.49 -4.53 5.32
CA GLU A 653 -13.57 -3.45 5.71
C GLU A 653 -14.32 -2.15 6.04
N THR A 654 -15.47 -1.91 5.40
CA THR A 654 -16.31 -0.75 5.71
C THR A 654 -16.95 -0.89 7.09
N GLU A 655 -17.33 -2.10 7.49
CA GLU A 655 -17.82 -2.37 8.84
C GLU A 655 -16.76 -2.03 9.91
N ASP A 656 -15.53 -2.53 9.74
CA ASP A 656 -14.42 -2.23 10.65
C ASP A 656 -14.10 -0.73 10.71
N LEU A 657 -14.17 -0.05 9.55
CA LEU A 657 -14.00 1.40 9.46
C LEU A 657 -15.07 2.15 10.24
N LEU A 658 -16.34 1.78 10.06
CA LEU A 658 -17.47 2.43 10.72
C LEU A 658 -17.48 2.18 12.24
N LEU A 659 -17.06 0.99 12.69
CA LEU A 659 -16.81 0.70 14.10
C LEU A 659 -15.68 1.58 14.64
N SER A 660 -14.57 1.71 13.90
CA SER A 660 -13.45 2.56 14.29
C SER A 660 -13.85 4.05 14.38
N MET A 661 -14.68 4.55 13.46
CA MET A 661 -15.19 5.93 13.52
C MET A 661 -16.06 6.16 14.76
N LYS A 662 -16.88 5.16 15.13
CA LYS A 662 -17.68 5.19 16.35
C LYS A 662 -16.78 5.25 17.60
N ASP A 663 -15.74 4.42 17.65
CA ASP A 663 -14.81 4.36 18.79
C ASP A 663 -14.00 5.66 18.94
N LEU A 664 -13.68 6.31 17.82
CA LEU A 664 -12.99 7.61 17.79
C LEU A 664 -13.93 8.80 18.00
N GLY A 665 -15.25 8.59 18.04
CA GLY A 665 -16.24 9.66 18.19
C GLY A 665 -16.33 10.59 16.97
N ILE A 666 -15.92 10.13 15.80
CA ILE A 666 -16.00 10.91 14.55
C ILE A 666 -17.42 10.75 13.97
N PRO A 667 -18.11 11.87 13.67
CA PRO A 667 -19.47 11.86 13.13
C PRO A 667 -19.48 11.21 11.74
N CYS A 668 -20.31 10.17 11.58
CA CYS A 668 -20.50 9.50 10.30
C CYS A 668 -21.97 9.09 10.18
N SER A 669 -22.67 9.67 9.20
CA SER A 669 -24.08 9.40 8.94
C SER A 669 -24.31 8.75 7.57
N HIS A 670 -23.31 8.80 6.68
CA HIS A 670 -23.48 8.42 5.27
C HIS A 670 -22.46 7.36 4.83
N VAL A 671 -22.95 6.41 4.03
CA VAL A 671 -22.15 5.39 3.35
C VAL A 671 -22.46 5.44 1.85
N VAL A 672 -21.45 5.68 1.03
CA VAL A 672 -21.55 5.62 -0.43
C VAL A 672 -21.15 4.23 -0.89
N VAL A 673 -22.10 3.48 -1.44
CA VAL A 673 -21.83 2.23 -2.16
C VAL A 673 -21.64 2.57 -3.64
N ASN A 674 -20.39 2.72 -4.05
CA ASN A 674 -19.99 3.10 -5.38
C ASN A 674 -19.92 1.91 -6.35
N MET A 675 -19.87 2.18 -7.65
CA MET A 675 -19.67 1.17 -8.70
C MET A 675 -20.75 0.08 -8.75
N VAL A 676 -22.00 0.43 -8.45
CA VAL A 676 -23.15 -0.49 -8.59
C VAL A 676 -23.54 -0.60 -10.06
N ILE A 677 -23.50 -1.80 -10.63
CA ILE A 677 -23.84 -2.04 -12.03
C ILE A 677 -25.30 -1.68 -12.26
N PRO A 678 -25.64 -0.82 -13.24
CA PRO A 678 -27.03 -0.47 -13.55
C PRO A 678 -27.87 -1.67 -14.03
N ALA A 679 -29.19 -1.53 -13.97
CA ALA A 679 -30.11 -2.53 -14.52
C ALA A 679 -29.85 -2.71 -16.03
N THR A 680 -29.71 -3.95 -16.47
CA THR A 680 -29.24 -4.29 -17.82
C THR A 680 -29.72 -5.67 -18.24
N ASP A 681 -29.91 -5.84 -19.54
CA ASP A 681 -30.34 -7.12 -20.12
C ASP A 681 -29.19 -8.10 -20.33
N CYS A 682 -27.92 -7.65 -20.23
CA CYS A 682 -26.75 -8.51 -20.38
C CYS A 682 -26.62 -9.52 -19.23
N ASP A 683 -26.55 -10.81 -19.53
CA ASP A 683 -26.43 -11.88 -18.52
C ASP A 683 -25.23 -11.73 -17.59
N PHE A 684 -24.07 -11.33 -18.14
CA PHE A 684 -22.86 -11.12 -17.34
C PHE A 684 -23.06 -9.99 -16.32
N CYS A 685 -23.54 -8.83 -16.79
CA CYS A 685 -23.75 -7.67 -15.94
C CYS A 685 -24.91 -7.90 -14.96
N ARG A 686 -25.95 -8.63 -15.37
CA ARG A 686 -27.06 -9.04 -14.51
C ARG A 686 -26.59 -9.97 -13.39
N SER A 687 -25.78 -10.97 -13.71
CA SER A 687 -25.18 -11.86 -12.70
C SER A 687 -24.37 -11.06 -11.69
N LYS A 688 -23.51 -10.15 -12.16
CA LYS A 688 -22.73 -9.27 -11.28
C LYS A 688 -23.61 -8.35 -10.44
N ARG A 689 -24.62 -7.70 -11.03
CA ARG A 689 -25.56 -6.84 -10.30
C ARG A 689 -26.31 -7.61 -9.22
N ASN A 690 -26.75 -8.84 -9.51
CA ASN A 690 -27.46 -9.67 -8.53
C ASN A 690 -26.58 -10.01 -7.33
N GLU A 691 -25.30 -10.32 -7.56
CA GLU A 691 -24.29 -10.49 -6.51
C GLU A 691 -24.12 -9.21 -5.68
N GLN A 692 -23.92 -8.06 -6.35
CA GLN A 692 -23.78 -6.75 -5.70
C GLN A 692 -24.98 -6.37 -4.82
N ILE A 693 -26.20 -6.57 -5.33
CA ILE A 693 -27.45 -6.32 -4.61
C ILE A 693 -27.55 -7.23 -3.38
N GLY A 694 -27.11 -8.49 -3.48
CA GLY A 694 -27.00 -9.40 -2.33
C GLY A 694 -26.18 -8.80 -1.19
N TYR A 695 -24.99 -8.27 -1.48
CA TYR A 695 -24.13 -7.63 -0.48
C TYR A 695 -24.72 -6.34 0.11
N ILE A 696 -25.38 -5.53 -0.72
CA ILE A 696 -26.06 -4.30 -0.27
C ILE A 696 -27.19 -4.65 0.71
N HIS A 697 -28.00 -5.68 0.41
CA HIS A 697 -29.06 -6.16 1.31
C HIS A 697 -28.50 -6.67 2.64
N GLN A 698 -27.41 -7.45 2.60
CA GLN A 698 -26.77 -7.95 3.82
C GLN A 698 -26.35 -6.80 4.75
N ILE A 699 -25.83 -5.70 4.21
CA ILE A 699 -25.53 -4.50 5.01
C ILE A 699 -26.80 -3.87 5.57
N HIS A 700 -27.84 -3.71 4.74
CA HIS A 700 -29.08 -3.05 5.16
C HIS A 700 -29.81 -3.84 6.27
N GLU A 701 -29.67 -5.16 6.28
CA GLU A 701 -30.24 -6.05 7.30
C GLU A 701 -29.52 -5.96 8.65
N LYS A 702 -28.21 -5.64 8.68
CA LYS A 702 -27.43 -5.49 9.91
C LYS A 702 -27.91 -4.31 10.75
N ARG A 703 -28.17 -4.54 12.04
CA ARG A 703 -28.72 -3.52 12.96
C ARG A 703 -27.81 -2.31 13.11
N GLU A 704 -26.50 -2.55 13.10
CA GLU A 704 -25.43 -1.57 13.24
C GLU A 704 -25.42 -0.57 12.08
N PHE A 705 -25.93 -0.98 10.91
CA PHE A 705 -25.92 -0.20 9.69
C PHE A 705 -27.20 0.59 9.43
N LYS A 706 -28.30 0.25 10.12
CA LYS A 706 -29.60 0.96 9.98
C LYS A 706 -29.56 2.44 10.32
N ARG A 707 -28.51 2.89 11.02
CA ARG A 707 -28.29 4.30 11.38
C ARG A 707 -27.67 5.14 10.26
N TYR A 708 -27.18 4.50 9.20
CA TYR A 708 -26.51 5.19 8.10
C TYR A 708 -27.43 5.32 6.89
N GLU A 709 -27.35 6.47 6.23
CA GLU A 709 -27.92 6.65 4.91
C GLU A 709 -26.99 6.05 3.85
N ILE A 710 -27.49 5.08 3.09
CA ILE A 710 -26.72 4.33 2.10
C ILE A 710 -26.99 4.89 0.71
N ALA A 711 -26.06 5.69 0.19
CA ALA A 711 -26.13 6.25 -1.15
C ALA A 711 -25.55 5.27 -2.19
N LYS A 712 -26.38 4.78 -3.12
CA LYS A 712 -25.92 3.89 -4.21
C LYS A 712 -25.50 4.72 -5.41
N VAL A 713 -24.24 4.61 -5.80
CA VAL A 713 -23.67 5.30 -6.96
C VAL A 713 -23.41 4.29 -8.08
N PRO A 714 -23.89 4.56 -9.31
CA PRO A 714 -23.79 3.62 -10.41
C PRO A 714 -22.37 3.50 -10.95
N LEU A 715 -22.05 2.33 -11.48
CA LEU A 715 -20.86 2.12 -12.29
C LEU A 715 -21.07 2.69 -13.69
N TYR A 716 -20.19 3.61 -14.08
CA TYR A 716 -20.14 4.17 -15.43
C TYR A 716 -19.28 3.27 -16.36
N PRO A 717 -19.57 3.26 -17.67
CA PRO A 717 -18.80 2.47 -18.63
C PRO A 717 -17.41 3.05 -18.89
N HIS A 718 -17.24 4.36 -18.71
CA HIS A 718 -15.96 5.07 -18.78
C HIS A 718 -15.53 5.52 -17.37
N GLU A 719 -14.23 5.81 -17.20
CA GLU A 719 -13.73 6.44 -15.98
C GLU A 719 -14.31 7.85 -15.83
N ILE A 720 -14.69 8.20 -14.60
CA ILE A 720 -15.24 9.53 -14.29
C ILE A 720 -14.06 10.47 -14.07
N ARG A 721 -13.55 11.01 -15.18
CA ARG A 721 -12.43 11.95 -15.23
C ARG A 721 -12.85 13.25 -15.88
N GLY A 722 -12.27 14.35 -15.39
CA GLY A 722 -12.53 15.71 -15.85
C GLY A 722 -13.78 16.33 -15.20
N ILE A 723 -13.78 17.66 -15.17
CA ILE A 723 -14.80 18.47 -14.48
C ILE A 723 -16.22 18.11 -14.94
N ASP A 724 -16.47 17.95 -16.24
CA ASP A 724 -17.81 17.68 -16.76
C ASP A 724 -18.40 16.36 -16.26
N ASN A 725 -17.60 15.30 -16.23
CA ASN A 725 -18.05 13.99 -15.75
C ASN A 725 -18.18 13.98 -14.23
N LEU A 726 -17.28 14.65 -13.52
CA LEU A 726 -17.40 14.86 -12.08
C LEU A 726 -18.66 15.68 -11.73
N MET A 727 -19.04 16.65 -12.55
CA MET A 727 -20.28 17.42 -12.39
C MET A 727 -21.52 16.57 -12.61
N LYS A 728 -21.53 15.67 -13.61
CA LYS A 728 -22.63 14.69 -13.79
C LYS A 728 -22.76 13.78 -12.57
N LEU A 729 -21.64 13.26 -12.07
CA LEU A 729 -21.62 12.45 -10.85
C LEU A 729 -22.13 13.26 -9.64
N SER A 730 -21.67 14.50 -9.51
CA SER A 730 -22.06 15.43 -8.45
C SER A 730 -23.57 15.67 -8.43
N ARG A 731 -24.17 15.97 -9.59
CA ARG A 731 -25.62 16.11 -9.76
C ARG A 731 -26.36 14.85 -9.35
N PHE A 732 -25.90 13.68 -9.78
CA PHE A 732 -26.52 12.41 -9.39
C PHE A 732 -26.49 12.18 -7.87
N ILE A 733 -25.36 12.47 -7.21
CA ILE A 733 -25.18 12.24 -5.76
C ILE A 733 -25.99 13.24 -4.92
N TYR A 734 -26.06 14.50 -5.34
CA TYR A 734 -26.54 15.61 -4.51
C TYR A 734 -27.85 16.26 -4.97
N GLU A 735 -28.25 16.08 -6.23
CA GLU A 735 -29.48 16.64 -6.80
C GLU A 735 -30.48 15.53 -7.14
N LYS A 736 -31.77 15.88 -7.17
CA LYS A 736 -32.84 14.94 -7.56
C LYS A 736 -32.95 14.76 -9.09
N ASP A 737 -31.86 15.00 -9.81
CA ASP A 737 -31.87 15.00 -11.27
C ASP A 737 -31.86 13.55 -11.80
N GLN A 738 -32.98 13.14 -12.39
CA GLN A 738 -33.12 11.81 -13.02
C GLN A 738 -32.50 11.78 -14.44
N MET A 739 -32.13 12.93 -15.03
CA MET A 739 -31.69 13.00 -16.42
C MET A 739 -30.36 12.28 -16.71
N CYS A 740 -29.55 11.99 -15.69
CA CYS A 740 -28.23 11.38 -15.89
C CYS A 740 -28.24 9.88 -16.29
N PHE A 741 -29.43 9.25 -16.37
CA PHE A 741 -29.56 7.80 -16.63
C PHE A 741 -30.47 7.41 -17.79
N ASN A 742 -30.92 8.36 -18.62
CA ASN A 742 -31.74 7.99 -19.76
C ASN A 742 -30.94 7.13 -20.75
N ARG A 743 -31.49 5.93 -20.96
CA ARG A 743 -31.07 4.89 -21.91
C ARG A 743 -30.79 5.52 -23.27
N SER A 744 -29.78 4.98 -23.96
CA SER A 744 -29.34 5.25 -25.34
C SER A 744 -28.51 6.53 -25.57
N THR A 745 -27.25 6.51 -25.13
CA THR A 745 -26.06 6.83 -25.94
C THR A 745 -24.85 6.17 -25.29
#